data_AF-A0AAV6C0F1-F1
#
_entry.id   AF-A0AAV6C0F1-F1
#
_cell.length_a   1.000
_cell.length_b   1.000
_cell.length_c   1.000
_cell.angle_alpha   90.00
_cell.angle_beta   90.00
_cell.angle_gamma   90.00
#
_symmetry.space_group_name_H-M   'P 1'
#
loop_
_entity.id
_entity.type
_entity.pdbx_description
1 polymer ?
#
loop_
_entity_poly.entity_id
_entity_poly.type
_entity_poly.pdbx_seq_one_letter_code
_entity_poly.pdbx_strand_id
1 'polypeptide(L)'
;MKSIRNVTFLCATCVAVLAAVVAATGLAADETNAVAAADARILAEIHDHSEVMANLEYLSDAIGPRLTGSPQLKRANEWTAEMFRKYGLVNVHLEAWQIAHAWTRGTAHARIVSPTEHPLTIAAAGWSPSTPGVVRGPLVYFDARSKADFAKYEGKLKGAIVIAQEPQSLSPPPPEERQRVRPMQAPPPRPGEPPVPSPFAAFVQLAQERNDFFKKEGVAVLLRDSAKPHALLNMTGIGGEKFDIGPIPTAFITGEGYRLLYRMQKHGPVEVEVEMTNSFGQGPIDVYNTVAEIRGTEKPDEVVMLGAHLDSWDLGTGSTDNGTGSMAVLEAARALARLDLKPKRTIRFVLFTGEEEGLVGSAKYVEMHKADLDKISAILVHDTGTGRVLTLGLHHNYQAREIVDQVLAPLGGLNLLEPTMAETFGTDHASFDDLGVPGFWGIQEPAEYSKTHHSQSDTFDKVWKDDLVEGAQVLAAWAYNTAQLPQMLPRRPAPVRLPEGAPGPPPPKPDPLAEMDGKIQAQVKTDMPELKAAMQYFSDRLGPRLTGSPRQQEATAWAAEQFKKLGLENVHLEPWTIASGWTRGTATARVVSPVEQTLTIASAGWAPGTNGPRQGELVGLPVAKVEELEKYKGKLKGKIAMLWPPFEIEPPGNPLFTPYDQTSLPVAAYLIDGKRVDRGAIYRLLRDELRFLQEEGIAGLLLPTDKTYGLLNMGSSGREYKPSAFPTAYLTLENHHLLWRLLADGPVTVELNIHNTLTEHPVTVNNTVAEIRGTEKSDEVVILGAHIDSWDLGTGATDNGTGSMAVLEAARALSRLGVKPRRTIRFVLFPGEEQGLNGSRAYVAAHKDELAKISGVLVHDTGTGRVLTIGLMHNYAARETMDRILFPLSRANNLAEPSLRTEGGSDHVPFDEAGVPAFWCIQDSVDYDRTHHSQADTFDRVRLEDLAQGAT
;
A
#
# COMPACT_ATOMS: atom_id res chain seq x y z
N MET A 1 -46.10 39.56 62.60
CA MET A 1 -46.17 38.21 61.98
C MET A 1 -46.04 38.27 60.44
N LYS A 2 -44.91 38.76 59.87
CA LYS A 2 -44.69 38.80 58.40
C LYS A 2 -43.24 38.54 57.97
N SER A 3 -42.39 37.98 58.85
CA SER A 3 -40.95 37.79 58.56
C SER A 3 -40.48 36.32 58.58
N ILE A 4 -41.37 35.35 58.80
CA ILE A 4 -40.98 33.92 58.92
C ILE A 4 -41.40 33.10 57.68
N ARG A 5 -42.14 33.68 56.72
CA ARG A 5 -42.61 32.96 55.53
C ARG A 5 -41.65 32.96 54.33
N ASN A 6 -40.65 33.86 54.28
CA ASN A 6 -39.79 34.00 53.09
C ASN A 6 -38.47 33.20 53.18
N VAL A 7 -38.00 32.84 54.38
CA VAL A 7 -36.76 32.05 54.54
C VAL A 7 -36.99 30.56 54.27
N THR A 8 -38.19 30.06 54.56
CA THR A 8 -38.57 28.67 54.27
C THR A 8 -38.78 28.40 52.77
N PHE A 9 -39.19 29.42 52.00
CA PHE A 9 -39.42 29.29 50.55
C PHE A 9 -38.11 29.28 49.74
N LEU A 10 -37.11 30.06 50.15
CA LEU A 10 -35.79 30.11 49.51
C LEU A 10 -34.97 28.83 49.77
N CYS A 11 -35.08 28.27 50.98
CA CYS A 11 -34.37 27.03 51.33
C CYS A 11 -34.98 25.80 50.62
N ALA A 12 -36.31 25.78 50.44
CA ALA A 12 -37.00 24.71 49.71
C ALA A 12 -36.69 24.74 48.19
N THR A 13 -36.51 25.92 47.60
CA THR A 13 -36.11 26.05 46.17
C THR A 13 -34.65 25.67 45.96
N CYS A 14 -33.73 26.04 46.84
CA CYS A 14 -32.34 25.62 46.74
C CYS A 14 -32.17 24.09 46.93
N VAL A 15 -32.92 23.47 47.85
CA VAL A 15 -32.90 22.01 48.04
C VAL A 15 -33.55 21.28 46.86
N ALA A 16 -34.62 21.82 46.27
CA ALA A 16 -35.24 21.24 45.07
C ALA A 16 -34.33 21.36 43.83
N VAL A 17 -33.59 22.46 43.68
CA VAL A 17 -32.61 22.63 42.59
C VAL A 17 -31.40 21.72 42.80
N LEU A 18 -30.89 21.57 44.03
CA LEU A 18 -29.80 20.65 44.32
C LEU A 18 -30.22 19.18 44.12
N ALA A 19 -31.44 18.82 44.54
CA ALA A 19 -32.01 17.48 44.33
C ALA A 19 -32.28 17.19 42.85
N ALA A 20 -32.71 18.19 42.06
CA ALA A 20 -32.88 18.06 40.62
C ALA A 20 -31.55 17.92 39.87
N VAL A 21 -30.49 18.63 40.31
CA VAL A 21 -29.15 18.48 39.75
C VAL A 21 -28.54 17.11 40.10
N VAL A 22 -28.68 16.66 41.35
CA VAL A 22 -28.21 15.32 41.78
C VAL A 22 -29.00 14.19 41.09
N ALA A 23 -30.30 14.35 40.90
CA ALA A 23 -31.14 13.39 40.16
C ALA A 23 -30.81 13.39 38.66
N ALA A 24 -30.52 14.54 38.04
CA ALA A 24 -30.11 14.64 36.65
C ALA A 24 -28.71 14.03 36.41
N THR A 25 -27.76 14.21 37.35
CA THR A 25 -26.45 13.54 37.28
C THR A 25 -26.55 12.04 37.52
N GLY A 26 -27.49 11.60 38.36
CA GLY A 26 -27.76 10.18 38.60
C GLY A 26 -28.38 9.48 37.37
N LEU A 27 -29.35 10.11 36.72
CA LEU A 27 -30.00 9.61 35.50
C LEU A 27 -29.04 9.56 34.30
N ALA A 28 -28.17 10.57 34.15
CA ALA A 28 -27.16 10.57 33.09
C ALA A 28 -26.12 9.45 33.29
N ALA A 29 -25.68 9.21 34.53
CA ALA A 29 -24.77 8.10 34.84
C ALA A 29 -25.43 6.71 34.66
N ASP A 30 -26.73 6.58 34.95
CA ASP A 30 -27.50 5.35 34.73
C ASP A 30 -27.70 5.04 33.24
N GLU A 31 -27.99 6.07 32.41
CA GLU A 31 -28.08 5.90 30.96
C GLU A 31 -26.73 5.56 30.31
N THR A 32 -25.62 6.20 30.73
CA THR A 32 -24.27 5.84 30.23
C THR A 32 -23.91 4.39 30.58
N ASN A 33 -24.28 3.92 31.78
CA ASN A 33 -24.07 2.52 32.18
C ASN A 33 -24.94 1.53 31.37
N ALA A 34 -26.16 1.92 31.01
CA ALA A 34 -27.05 1.08 30.21
C ALA A 34 -26.58 0.94 28.75
N VAL A 35 -26.05 2.01 28.16
CA VAL A 35 -25.46 2.00 26.80
C VAL A 35 -24.22 1.11 26.78
N ALA A 36 -23.28 1.28 27.72
CA ALA A 36 -22.08 0.43 27.79
C ALA A 36 -22.42 -1.06 28.01
N ALA A 37 -23.46 -1.38 28.79
CA ALA A 37 -23.93 -2.75 28.97
C ALA A 37 -24.58 -3.34 27.70
N ALA A 38 -25.28 -2.52 26.91
CA ALA A 38 -25.80 -2.92 25.61
C ALA A 38 -24.65 -3.16 24.62
N ASP A 39 -23.66 -2.27 24.58
CA ASP A 39 -22.47 -2.42 23.75
C ASP A 39 -21.75 -3.73 24.04
N ALA A 40 -21.44 -4.04 25.30
CA ALA A 40 -20.81 -5.31 25.65
C ALA A 40 -21.60 -6.54 25.14
N ARG A 41 -22.94 -6.48 25.15
CA ARG A 41 -23.79 -7.55 24.60
C ARG A 41 -23.78 -7.58 23.07
N ILE A 42 -23.80 -6.43 22.41
CA ILE A 42 -23.69 -6.31 20.94
C ILE A 42 -22.36 -6.91 20.48
N LEU A 43 -21.27 -6.47 21.11
CA LEU A 43 -19.92 -6.92 20.79
C LEU A 43 -19.80 -8.44 20.98
N ALA A 44 -20.25 -8.98 22.11
CA ALA A 44 -20.22 -10.41 22.37
C ALA A 44 -21.09 -11.21 21.38
N GLU A 45 -22.31 -10.77 21.09
CA GLU A 45 -23.22 -11.46 20.16
C GLU A 45 -22.63 -11.54 18.74
N ILE A 46 -21.98 -10.46 18.27
CA ILE A 46 -21.37 -10.45 16.94
C ILE A 46 -20.08 -11.26 16.94
N HIS A 47 -19.27 -11.22 18.00
CA HIS A 47 -18.03 -12.00 18.07
C HIS A 47 -18.30 -13.51 18.19
N ASP A 48 -19.17 -13.92 19.12
CA ASP A 48 -19.35 -15.32 19.50
C ASP A 48 -20.34 -16.06 18.59
N HIS A 49 -21.25 -15.33 17.93
CA HIS A 49 -22.37 -15.89 17.18
C HIS A 49 -22.54 -15.28 15.78
N SER A 50 -21.46 -14.74 15.20
CA SER A 50 -21.51 -14.10 13.89
C SER A 50 -22.03 -15.03 12.78
N GLU A 51 -22.94 -14.53 11.95
CA GLU A 51 -23.31 -15.18 10.68
C GLU A 51 -22.64 -14.50 9.47
N VAL A 52 -21.81 -13.46 9.69
CA VAL A 52 -21.29 -12.57 8.63
C VAL A 52 -20.51 -13.32 7.55
N MET A 53 -19.63 -14.24 7.92
CA MET A 53 -18.81 -14.99 6.95
C MET A 53 -19.65 -15.97 6.13
N ALA A 54 -20.62 -16.65 6.75
CA ALA A 54 -21.48 -17.61 6.04
C ALA A 54 -22.42 -16.89 5.06
N ASN A 55 -22.93 -15.72 5.47
CA ASN A 55 -23.75 -14.88 4.60
C ASN A 55 -22.93 -14.30 3.44
N LEU A 56 -21.70 -13.88 3.70
CA LEU A 56 -20.78 -13.41 2.66
C LEU A 56 -20.37 -14.53 1.70
N GLU A 57 -20.04 -15.72 2.20
CA GLU A 57 -19.75 -16.89 1.36
C GLU A 57 -20.94 -17.20 0.45
N TYR A 58 -22.17 -17.17 0.97
CA TYR A 58 -23.36 -17.36 0.14
C TYR A 58 -23.55 -16.25 -0.90
N LEU A 59 -23.34 -14.98 -0.52
CA LEU A 59 -23.42 -13.86 -1.44
C LEU A 59 -22.37 -13.97 -2.56
N SER A 60 -21.13 -14.30 -2.21
CA SER A 60 -20.00 -14.37 -3.13
C SER A 60 -20.01 -15.61 -4.01
N ASP A 61 -20.31 -16.78 -3.46
CA ASP A 61 -20.12 -18.05 -4.17
C ASP A 61 -21.44 -18.59 -4.76
N ALA A 62 -22.57 -18.37 -4.07
CA ALA A 62 -23.87 -18.89 -4.51
C ALA A 62 -24.68 -17.89 -5.36
N ILE A 63 -24.50 -16.58 -5.15
CA ILE A 63 -25.08 -15.52 -5.98
C ILE A 63 -24.05 -15.05 -7.02
N GLY A 64 -22.82 -14.75 -6.61
CA GLY A 64 -21.75 -14.33 -7.51
C GLY A 64 -21.71 -12.82 -7.78
N PRO A 65 -21.04 -12.39 -8.85
CA PRO A 65 -21.00 -10.99 -9.25
C PRO A 65 -22.39 -10.45 -9.52
N ARG A 66 -22.65 -9.21 -9.09
CA ARG A 66 -23.99 -8.66 -8.95
C ARG A 66 -24.07 -7.24 -9.52
N LEU A 67 -23.67 -7.11 -10.78
CA LEU A 67 -23.74 -5.87 -11.54
C LEU A 67 -25.16 -5.28 -11.57
N THR A 68 -25.27 -3.96 -11.54
CA THR A 68 -26.55 -3.25 -11.63
C THR A 68 -27.35 -3.66 -12.87
N GLY A 69 -28.58 -4.13 -12.63
CA GLY A 69 -29.46 -4.66 -13.68
C GLY A 69 -29.27 -6.14 -14.02
N SER A 70 -28.33 -6.83 -13.37
CA SER A 70 -28.14 -8.28 -13.54
C SER A 70 -29.21 -9.10 -12.80
N PRO A 71 -29.51 -10.33 -13.27
CA PRO A 71 -30.33 -11.29 -12.51
C PRO A 71 -29.75 -11.62 -11.12
N GLN A 72 -28.41 -11.62 -10.99
CA GLN A 72 -27.72 -11.89 -9.74
C GLN A 72 -27.99 -10.83 -8.69
N LEU A 73 -27.94 -9.54 -9.06
CA LEU A 73 -28.27 -8.46 -8.13
C LEU A 73 -29.73 -8.52 -7.67
N LYS A 74 -30.68 -8.76 -8.59
CA LYS A 74 -32.08 -8.94 -8.22
C LYS A 74 -32.26 -10.09 -7.22
N ARG A 75 -31.56 -11.22 -7.42
CA ARG A 75 -31.54 -12.34 -6.47
C ARG A 75 -30.90 -11.93 -5.13
N ALA A 76 -29.86 -11.11 -5.13
CA ALA A 76 -29.24 -10.58 -3.92
C ALA A 76 -30.21 -9.67 -3.14
N ASN A 77 -30.92 -8.77 -3.81
CA ASN A 77 -31.95 -7.93 -3.20
C ASN A 77 -33.06 -8.78 -2.55
N GLU A 78 -33.59 -9.76 -3.29
CA GLU A 78 -34.63 -10.67 -2.78
C GLU A 78 -34.14 -11.49 -1.59
N TRP A 79 -32.92 -12.03 -1.67
CA TRP A 79 -32.32 -12.83 -0.60
C TRP A 79 -32.03 -12.00 0.66
N THR A 80 -31.45 -10.81 0.52
CA THR A 80 -31.20 -9.93 1.67
C THR A 80 -32.50 -9.46 2.33
N ALA A 81 -33.55 -9.17 1.54
CA ALA A 81 -34.89 -8.91 2.07
C ALA A 81 -35.46 -10.14 2.82
N GLU A 82 -35.22 -11.35 2.35
CA GLU A 82 -35.60 -12.58 3.07
C GLU A 82 -34.83 -12.71 4.39
N MET A 83 -33.51 -12.46 4.38
CA MET A 83 -32.68 -12.52 5.58
C MET A 83 -33.11 -11.48 6.63
N PHE A 84 -33.41 -10.24 6.24
CA PHE A 84 -33.96 -9.25 7.16
C PHE A 84 -35.29 -9.72 7.79
N ARG A 85 -36.20 -10.33 7.01
CA ARG A 85 -37.44 -10.91 7.55
C ARG A 85 -37.16 -12.07 8.51
N LYS A 86 -36.21 -12.94 8.16
CA LYS A 86 -35.78 -14.08 8.99
C LYS A 86 -35.23 -13.61 10.34
N TYR A 87 -34.51 -12.50 10.37
CA TYR A 87 -33.99 -11.90 11.60
C TYR A 87 -35.06 -11.12 12.40
N GLY A 88 -36.28 -10.98 11.87
CA GLY A 88 -37.39 -10.35 12.57
C GLY A 88 -37.49 -8.84 12.41
N LEU A 89 -36.81 -8.26 11.41
CA LEU A 89 -36.97 -6.84 11.08
C LEU A 89 -38.35 -6.57 10.50
N VAL A 90 -38.78 -5.31 10.61
CA VAL A 90 -40.06 -4.82 10.10
C VAL A 90 -39.85 -3.92 8.89
N ASN A 91 -40.94 -3.57 8.21
CA ASN A 91 -40.93 -2.71 7.02
C ASN A 91 -39.95 -3.19 5.93
N VAL A 92 -39.83 -4.51 5.75
CA VAL A 92 -38.87 -5.11 4.81
C VAL A 92 -39.40 -5.11 3.38
N HIS A 93 -38.81 -4.30 2.51
CA HIS A 93 -39.26 -4.13 1.13
C HIS A 93 -38.12 -3.77 0.17
N LEU A 94 -38.41 -3.90 -1.12
CA LEU A 94 -37.53 -3.46 -2.21
C LEU A 94 -38.07 -2.15 -2.78
N GLU A 95 -37.23 -1.11 -2.84
CA GLU A 95 -37.57 0.18 -3.43
C GLU A 95 -37.05 0.26 -4.86
N ALA A 96 -37.97 0.29 -5.82
CA ALA A 96 -37.66 0.18 -7.25
C ALA A 96 -37.33 1.53 -7.90
N TRP A 97 -36.38 1.52 -8.84
CA TRP A 97 -36.11 2.58 -9.81
C TRP A 97 -35.63 1.94 -11.13
N GLN A 98 -35.51 2.72 -12.22
CA GLN A 98 -35.32 2.17 -13.56
C GLN A 98 -33.98 2.54 -14.21
N ILE A 99 -33.40 1.58 -14.94
CA ILE A 99 -32.33 1.81 -15.92
C ILE A 99 -32.81 1.45 -17.33
N ALA A 100 -32.21 2.06 -18.35
CA ALA A 100 -32.66 1.90 -19.72
C ALA A 100 -32.44 0.49 -20.30
N HIS A 101 -31.32 -0.16 -19.94
CA HIS A 101 -30.94 -1.48 -20.44
C HIS A 101 -30.04 -2.20 -19.42
N ALA A 102 -30.21 -3.51 -19.27
CA ALA A 102 -29.19 -4.37 -18.67
C ALA A 102 -27.99 -4.52 -19.62
N TRP A 103 -26.80 -4.72 -19.07
CA TRP A 103 -25.61 -5.09 -19.84
C TRP A 103 -25.05 -6.41 -19.33
N THR A 104 -24.53 -7.24 -20.23
CA THR A 104 -23.85 -8.48 -19.89
C THR A 104 -22.56 -8.57 -20.69
N ARG A 105 -21.45 -8.67 -19.95
CA ARG A 105 -20.13 -8.94 -20.48
C ARG A 105 -20.07 -10.32 -21.12
N GLY A 106 -19.42 -10.43 -22.28
CA GLY A 106 -19.00 -11.74 -22.79
C GLY A 106 -17.49 -11.83 -22.93
N THR A 107 -17.01 -12.55 -23.95
CA THR A 107 -15.58 -12.80 -24.11
C THR A 107 -14.86 -11.56 -24.62
N ALA A 108 -13.59 -11.42 -24.23
CA ALA A 108 -12.69 -10.41 -24.76
C ALA A 108 -11.32 -11.06 -25.00
N HIS A 109 -10.81 -10.94 -26.24
CA HIS A 109 -9.51 -11.47 -26.63
C HIS A 109 -8.70 -10.36 -27.31
N ALA A 110 -7.41 -10.29 -27.01
CA ALA A 110 -6.51 -9.40 -27.73
C ALA A 110 -5.10 -10.00 -27.86
N ARG A 111 -4.42 -9.62 -28.92
CA ARG A 111 -3.00 -9.94 -29.12
C ARG A 111 -2.31 -8.88 -29.97
N ILE A 112 -1.02 -8.71 -29.75
CA ILE A 112 -0.12 -8.05 -30.69
C ILE A 112 0.11 -9.03 -31.84
N VAL A 113 -0.07 -8.56 -33.07
CA VAL A 113 0.15 -9.37 -34.29
C VAL A 113 1.52 -9.09 -34.89
N SER A 114 2.00 -7.86 -34.81
CA SER A 114 3.33 -7.45 -35.27
C SER A 114 3.86 -6.29 -34.43
N PRO A 115 5.19 -6.12 -34.28
CA PRO A 115 6.30 -6.86 -34.91
C PRO A 115 6.63 -8.22 -34.27
N THR A 116 6.10 -8.52 -33.09
CA THR A 116 6.27 -9.81 -32.42
C THR A 116 4.94 -10.21 -31.82
N GLU A 117 4.50 -11.43 -32.11
CA GLU A 117 3.23 -11.92 -31.62
C GLU A 117 3.25 -12.07 -30.09
N HIS A 118 2.24 -11.53 -29.42
CA HIS A 118 2.15 -11.56 -27.97
C HIS A 118 0.69 -11.50 -27.50
N PRO A 119 0.22 -12.43 -26.65
CA PRO A 119 -1.13 -12.36 -26.11
C PRO A 119 -1.29 -11.17 -25.16
N LEU A 120 -2.48 -10.56 -25.12
CA LEU A 120 -2.81 -9.48 -24.21
C LEU A 120 -4.01 -9.88 -23.35
N THR A 121 -3.92 -9.64 -22.04
CA THR A 121 -5.03 -9.86 -21.12
C THR A 121 -5.91 -8.62 -21.07
N ILE A 122 -7.16 -8.77 -21.48
CA ILE A 122 -8.15 -7.70 -21.51
C ILE A 122 -9.50 -8.13 -20.96
N ALA A 123 -10.33 -7.17 -20.54
CA ALA A 123 -11.76 -7.34 -20.34
C ALA A 123 -12.51 -6.11 -20.86
N ALA A 124 -13.74 -6.30 -21.37
CA ALA A 124 -14.60 -5.19 -21.80
C ALA A 124 -14.71 -4.11 -20.69
N ALA A 125 -14.89 -2.84 -21.01
CA ALA A 125 -15.34 -1.88 -19.99
C ALA A 125 -16.86 -2.02 -19.78
N GLY A 126 -17.38 -1.62 -18.61
CA GLY A 126 -18.81 -1.64 -18.33
C GLY A 126 -19.60 -0.86 -19.39
N TRP A 127 -20.71 -1.43 -19.86
CA TRP A 127 -21.55 -0.90 -20.95
C TRP A 127 -20.85 -0.74 -22.32
N SER A 128 -19.67 -1.32 -22.52
CA SER A 128 -19.02 -1.31 -23.83
C SER A 128 -19.84 -2.11 -24.86
N PRO A 129 -19.99 -1.62 -26.10
CA PRO A 129 -20.48 -2.45 -27.20
C PRO A 129 -19.46 -3.53 -27.57
N SER A 130 -19.92 -4.53 -28.32
CA SER A 130 -19.10 -5.56 -28.96
C SER A 130 -18.29 -5.01 -30.12
N THR A 131 -17.20 -5.69 -30.48
CA THR A 131 -16.58 -5.50 -31.80
C THR A 131 -17.42 -6.22 -32.87
N PRO A 132 -17.38 -5.79 -34.15
CA PRO A 132 -18.02 -6.51 -35.26
C PRO A 132 -17.22 -7.76 -35.66
N GLY A 133 -17.07 -8.70 -34.72
CA GLY A 133 -16.13 -9.83 -34.80
C GLY A 133 -14.69 -9.41 -34.52
N VAL A 134 -13.72 -10.15 -35.06
CA VAL A 134 -12.30 -9.84 -34.94
C VAL A 134 -11.96 -8.56 -35.70
N VAL A 135 -11.44 -7.55 -35.00
CA VAL A 135 -10.91 -6.32 -35.59
C VAL A 135 -9.40 -6.29 -35.46
N ARG A 136 -8.72 -5.89 -36.54
CA ARG A 136 -7.26 -5.77 -36.60
C ARG A 136 -6.90 -4.40 -37.14
N GLY A 137 -5.99 -3.71 -36.45
CA GLY A 137 -5.62 -2.35 -36.80
C GLY A 137 -4.32 -1.88 -36.18
N PRO A 138 -3.80 -0.73 -36.65
CA PRO A 138 -2.61 -0.13 -36.07
C PRO A 138 -2.89 0.38 -34.66
N LEU A 139 -1.93 0.21 -33.76
CA LEU A 139 -1.93 0.85 -32.45
C LEU A 139 -1.63 2.35 -32.61
N VAL A 140 -2.49 3.21 -32.07
CA VAL A 140 -2.29 4.66 -32.06
C VAL A 140 -2.30 5.19 -30.63
N TYR A 141 -1.20 5.83 -30.23
CA TYR A 141 -1.17 6.64 -29.02
C TYR A 141 -1.77 8.03 -29.29
N PHE A 142 -2.95 8.25 -28.72
CA PHE A 142 -3.69 9.50 -28.78
C PHE A 142 -3.26 10.42 -27.64
N ASP A 143 -2.21 11.20 -27.87
CA ASP A 143 -1.68 12.20 -26.94
C ASP A 143 -2.35 13.56 -27.17
N ALA A 144 -3.59 13.67 -26.67
CA ALA A 144 -4.35 14.90 -26.67
C ALA A 144 -4.72 15.28 -25.23
N ARG A 145 -4.26 16.44 -24.77
CA ARG A 145 -4.51 16.94 -23.42
C ARG A 145 -5.64 17.97 -23.37
N SER A 146 -6.07 18.44 -24.54
CA SER A 146 -7.17 19.38 -24.74
C SER A 146 -7.96 19.05 -26.00
N LYS A 147 -9.19 19.56 -26.10
CA LYS A 147 -10.02 19.42 -27.32
C LYS A 147 -9.31 19.93 -28.58
N ALA A 148 -8.51 20.99 -28.47
CA ALA A 148 -7.76 21.56 -29.59
C ALA A 148 -6.73 20.58 -30.17
N ASP A 149 -6.19 19.67 -29.34
CA ASP A 149 -5.22 18.67 -29.79
C ASP A 149 -5.84 17.61 -30.71
N PHE A 150 -7.17 17.46 -30.72
CA PHE A 150 -7.86 16.44 -31.52
C PHE A 150 -7.61 16.65 -33.03
N ALA A 151 -7.44 17.90 -33.46
CA ALA A 151 -7.11 18.26 -34.84
C ALA A 151 -5.85 17.54 -35.38
N LYS A 152 -4.91 17.16 -34.50
CA LYS A 152 -3.70 16.41 -34.88
C LYS A 152 -4.02 15.02 -35.44
N TYR A 153 -5.19 14.48 -35.10
CA TYR A 153 -5.62 13.11 -35.37
C TYR A 153 -6.76 13.01 -36.38
N GLU A 154 -7.29 14.14 -36.87
CA GLU A 154 -8.36 14.14 -37.89
C GLU A 154 -7.96 13.36 -39.14
N GLY A 155 -8.82 12.44 -39.56
CA GLY A 155 -8.63 11.54 -40.69
C GLY A 155 -7.63 10.40 -40.46
N LYS A 156 -7.10 10.21 -39.24
CA LYS A 156 -5.98 9.28 -38.97
C LYS A 156 -6.34 8.06 -38.13
N LEU A 157 -7.54 7.99 -37.54
CA LEU A 157 -7.88 6.94 -36.57
C LEU A 157 -8.81 5.84 -37.10
N LYS A 158 -9.18 5.87 -38.38
CA LYS A 158 -10.08 4.89 -38.97
C LYS A 158 -9.52 3.46 -38.85
N GLY A 159 -10.23 2.60 -38.13
CA GLY A 159 -9.83 1.22 -37.88
C GLY A 159 -8.69 1.06 -36.86
N ALA A 160 -8.26 2.14 -36.19
CA ALA A 160 -7.17 2.09 -35.24
C ALA A 160 -7.59 1.45 -33.90
N ILE A 161 -6.64 0.80 -33.24
CA ILE A 161 -6.71 0.42 -31.83
C ILE A 161 -6.01 1.52 -31.04
N VAL A 162 -6.71 2.20 -30.15
CA VAL A 162 -6.22 3.44 -29.52
C VAL A 162 -5.87 3.20 -28.06
N ILE A 163 -4.74 3.77 -27.64
CA ILE A 163 -4.40 4.03 -26.23
C ILE A 163 -4.33 5.55 -26.03
N ALA A 164 -4.90 6.09 -24.95
CA ALA A 164 -5.15 7.53 -24.81
C ALA A 164 -4.47 8.20 -23.60
N GLN A 165 -3.63 7.47 -22.88
CA GLN A 165 -2.86 7.99 -21.74
C GLN A 165 -1.46 7.37 -21.70
N GLU A 166 -0.54 8.02 -21.01
CA GLU A 166 0.69 7.32 -20.63
C GLU A 166 0.36 6.25 -19.58
N PRO A 167 1.12 5.14 -19.53
CA PRO A 167 0.90 4.14 -18.51
C PRO A 167 1.08 4.73 -17.11
N GLN A 168 0.23 4.34 -16.17
CA GLN A 168 0.38 4.81 -14.79
C GLN A 168 1.70 4.28 -14.21
N SER A 169 2.43 5.15 -13.50
CA SER A 169 3.62 4.72 -12.79
C SER A 169 3.23 3.72 -11.71
N LEU A 170 4.01 2.64 -11.57
CA LEU A 170 3.90 1.77 -10.40
C LEU A 170 4.54 2.42 -9.16
N SER A 171 5.33 3.48 -9.35
CA SER A 171 5.76 4.35 -8.27
C SER A 171 4.53 5.12 -7.74
N PRO A 172 4.28 5.11 -6.42
CA PRO A 172 3.23 5.92 -5.82
C PRO A 172 3.35 7.40 -6.22
N PRO A 173 2.22 8.14 -6.25
CA PRO A 173 2.24 9.54 -6.63
C PRO A 173 3.21 10.35 -5.77
N PRO A 174 3.71 11.48 -6.29
CA PRO A 174 4.41 12.51 -5.53
C PRO A 174 3.95 12.71 -4.06
N PRO A 175 4.79 12.72 -3.00
CA PRO A 175 4.53 13.34 -1.69
C PRO A 175 3.61 14.57 -1.68
N GLU A 176 3.74 15.47 -2.65
CA GLU A 176 2.84 16.64 -2.80
C GLU A 176 1.40 16.23 -3.16
N GLU A 177 1.23 15.15 -3.92
CA GLU A 177 -0.06 14.51 -4.24
C GLU A 177 -0.51 13.48 -3.18
N ARG A 178 0.41 13.01 -2.32
CA ARG A 178 0.11 12.16 -1.14
C ARG A 178 -0.49 12.97 0.00
N GLN A 179 -0.17 14.26 0.09
CA GLN A 179 -0.97 15.20 0.85
C GLN A 179 -2.27 15.46 0.07
N ARG A 180 -3.21 14.52 0.12
CA ARG A 180 -4.63 14.83 -0.09
C ARG A 180 -5.17 15.65 1.09
N VAL A 181 -4.44 16.69 1.53
CA VAL A 181 -5.07 17.76 2.28
C VAL A 181 -5.79 18.57 1.23
N ARG A 182 -7.11 18.38 1.10
CA ARG A 182 -7.92 19.27 0.27
C ARG A 182 -7.57 20.70 0.72
N PRO A 183 -7.17 21.60 -0.20
CA PRO A 183 -7.14 23.02 0.15
C PRO A 183 -8.53 23.40 0.66
N MET A 184 -8.59 24.29 1.66
CA MET A 184 -9.85 24.77 2.23
C MET A 184 -10.80 25.13 1.09
N GLN A 185 -11.88 24.35 0.95
CA GLN A 185 -12.80 24.54 -0.15
C GLN A 185 -13.44 25.93 -0.04
N ALA A 186 -13.56 26.61 -1.18
CA ALA A 186 -14.47 27.74 -1.25
C ALA A 186 -15.86 27.26 -0.80
N PRO A 187 -16.57 28.02 0.04
CA PRO A 187 -17.92 27.64 0.42
C PRO A 187 -18.78 27.44 -0.85
N PRO A 188 -19.77 26.54 -0.80
CA PRO A 188 -20.65 26.30 -1.93
C PRO A 188 -21.29 27.63 -2.40
N PRO A 189 -21.62 27.75 -3.70
CA PRO A 189 -22.31 28.92 -4.24
C PRO A 189 -23.60 29.18 -3.46
N ARG A 190 -23.97 30.46 -3.30
CA ARG A 190 -25.25 30.81 -2.65
C ARG A 190 -26.43 30.22 -3.42
N PRO A 191 -27.58 29.94 -2.79
CA PRO A 191 -28.81 29.63 -3.52
C PRO A 191 -29.08 30.70 -4.60
N GLY A 192 -29.03 30.30 -5.87
CA GLY A 192 -29.19 31.20 -7.02
C GLY A 192 -27.89 31.68 -7.69
N GLU A 193 -26.71 31.37 -7.16
CA GLU A 193 -25.43 31.56 -7.85
C GLU A 193 -25.08 30.31 -8.69
N PRO A 194 -24.54 30.49 -9.91
CA PRO A 194 -24.11 29.35 -10.72
C PRO A 194 -22.96 28.60 -10.03
N PRO A 195 -22.92 27.26 -10.12
CA PRO A 195 -21.86 26.47 -9.50
C PRO A 195 -20.47 26.85 -10.01
N VAL A 196 -19.48 26.85 -9.11
CA VAL A 196 -18.06 26.93 -9.51
C VAL A 196 -17.80 25.74 -10.44
N PRO A 197 -17.21 25.95 -11.64
CA PRO A 197 -16.97 24.85 -12.57
C PRO A 197 -16.13 23.76 -11.90
N SER A 198 -16.72 22.57 -11.75
CA SER A 198 -16.04 21.44 -11.14
C SER A 198 -14.90 20.97 -12.03
N PRO A 199 -13.65 20.86 -11.54
CA PRO A 199 -12.55 20.24 -12.29
C PRO A 199 -12.90 18.83 -12.78
N PHE A 200 -13.69 18.09 -11.99
CA PHE A 200 -14.21 16.78 -12.38
C PHE A 200 -15.24 16.89 -13.52
N ALA A 201 -16.14 17.87 -13.50
CA ALA A 201 -17.08 18.11 -14.59
C ALA A 201 -16.35 18.46 -15.91
N ALA A 202 -15.29 19.26 -15.85
CA ALA A 202 -14.45 19.56 -17.01
C ALA A 202 -13.74 18.31 -17.55
N PHE A 203 -13.25 17.44 -16.67
CA PHE A 203 -12.67 16.15 -17.05
C PHE A 203 -13.69 15.23 -17.74
N VAL A 204 -14.90 15.11 -17.18
CA VAL A 204 -16.00 14.32 -17.76
C VAL A 204 -16.38 14.87 -19.14
N GLN A 205 -16.51 16.19 -19.27
CA GLN A 205 -16.82 16.83 -20.54
C GLN A 205 -15.76 16.53 -21.61
N LEU A 206 -14.47 16.66 -21.28
CA LEU A 206 -13.40 16.34 -22.22
C LEU A 206 -13.39 14.85 -22.60
N ALA A 207 -13.70 13.95 -21.66
CA ALA A 207 -13.81 12.52 -21.93
C ALA A 207 -14.97 12.21 -22.90
N GLN A 208 -16.14 12.86 -22.72
CA GLN A 208 -17.27 12.76 -23.65
C GLN A 208 -16.90 13.26 -25.04
N GLU A 209 -16.32 14.46 -25.14
CA GLU A 209 -15.88 15.04 -26.42
C GLU A 209 -14.86 14.17 -27.15
N ARG A 210 -13.93 13.55 -26.41
CA ARG A 210 -12.96 12.60 -26.95
C ARG A 210 -13.64 11.34 -27.51
N ASN A 211 -14.60 10.80 -26.76
CA ASN A 211 -15.32 9.59 -27.18
C ASN A 211 -16.17 9.84 -28.44
N ASP A 212 -16.82 11.02 -28.53
CA ASP A 212 -17.52 11.47 -29.74
C ASP A 212 -16.57 11.62 -30.93
N PHE A 213 -15.38 12.17 -30.69
CA PHE A 213 -14.33 12.28 -31.70
C PHE A 213 -13.87 10.91 -32.19
N PHE A 214 -13.60 9.97 -31.29
CA PHE A 214 -13.22 8.60 -31.64
C PHE A 214 -14.28 7.87 -32.46
N LYS A 215 -15.56 8.06 -32.10
CA LYS A 215 -16.69 7.53 -32.87
C LYS A 215 -16.74 8.13 -34.29
N LYS A 216 -16.59 9.45 -34.41
CA LYS A 216 -16.56 10.16 -35.71
C LYS A 216 -15.41 9.69 -36.60
N GLU A 217 -14.24 9.48 -36.03
CA GLU A 217 -13.04 9.05 -36.74
C GLU A 217 -13.02 7.55 -37.10
N GLY A 218 -13.94 6.78 -36.54
CA GLY A 218 -14.04 5.34 -36.79
C GLY A 218 -12.96 4.52 -36.09
N VAL A 219 -12.60 4.88 -34.85
CA VAL A 219 -11.75 4.06 -33.97
C VAL A 219 -12.38 2.67 -33.80
N ALA A 220 -11.58 1.62 -33.93
CA ALA A 220 -12.05 0.24 -33.80
C ALA A 220 -12.21 -0.18 -32.33
N VAL A 221 -11.20 0.09 -31.49
CA VAL A 221 -11.22 -0.21 -30.05
C VAL A 221 -10.41 0.83 -29.27
N LEU A 222 -10.89 1.22 -28.09
CA LEU A 222 -10.11 1.93 -27.08
C LEU A 222 -9.62 0.96 -26.00
N LEU A 223 -8.31 0.88 -25.80
CA LEU A 223 -7.68 0.14 -24.69
C LEU A 223 -7.34 1.11 -23.55
N ARG A 224 -7.87 0.83 -22.36
CA ARG A 224 -7.60 1.59 -21.13
C ARG A 224 -6.63 0.83 -20.23
N ASP A 225 -5.65 1.55 -19.70
CA ASP A 225 -4.74 1.00 -18.69
C ASP A 225 -5.55 0.62 -17.44
N SER A 226 -5.40 -0.62 -16.96
CA SER A 226 -5.96 -1.03 -15.67
C SER A 226 -5.27 -0.34 -14.50
N ALA A 227 -4.03 0.13 -14.68
CA ALA A 227 -3.20 0.77 -13.67
C ALA A 227 -2.97 -0.04 -12.38
N LYS A 228 -3.32 -1.33 -12.40
CA LYS A 228 -3.07 -2.27 -11.31
C LYS A 228 -1.84 -3.13 -11.59
N PRO A 229 -1.14 -3.62 -10.54
CA PRO A 229 0.00 -4.52 -10.69
C PRO A 229 -0.44 -5.98 -10.88
N HIS A 230 0.51 -6.87 -11.19
CA HIS A 230 0.37 -8.33 -11.13
C HIS A 230 -0.68 -8.89 -12.09
N ALA A 231 -0.79 -8.31 -13.30
CA ALA A 231 -1.79 -8.68 -14.29
C ALA A 231 -3.25 -8.54 -13.80
N LEU A 232 -3.48 -7.71 -12.76
CA LEU A 232 -4.82 -7.37 -12.33
C LEU A 232 -5.45 -6.40 -13.33
N LEU A 233 -6.70 -6.69 -13.66
CA LEU A 233 -7.56 -5.79 -14.42
C LEU A 233 -8.27 -4.85 -13.46
N ASN A 234 -8.67 -3.70 -13.99
CA ASN A 234 -9.59 -2.80 -13.32
C ASN A 234 -10.93 -2.82 -14.06
N MET A 235 -12.00 -2.42 -13.40
CA MET A 235 -13.30 -2.26 -14.02
C MET A 235 -13.91 -0.94 -13.65
N THR A 236 -14.47 -0.24 -14.63
CA THR A 236 -15.35 0.90 -14.43
C THR A 236 -16.31 0.97 -15.59
N GLY A 237 -17.34 1.81 -15.48
CA GLY A 237 -18.10 2.27 -16.63
C GLY A 237 -17.22 3.05 -17.62
N ILE A 238 -17.72 3.19 -18.84
CA ILE A 238 -17.17 4.08 -19.86
C ILE A 238 -17.77 5.48 -19.72
N GLY A 239 -16.96 6.52 -19.91
CA GLY A 239 -17.42 7.90 -19.76
C GLY A 239 -18.60 8.23 -20.69
N GLY A 240 -19.69 8.75 -20.12
CA GLY A 240 -20.98 8.98 -20.77
C GLY A 240 -22.08 9.21 -19.72
N GLU A 241 -23.35 9.24 -20.15
CA GLU A 241 -24.48 9.11 -19.23
C GLU A 241 -24.49 7.71 -18.62
N LYS A 242 -24.91 7.59 -17.35
CA LYS A 242 -24.88 6.32 -16.63
C LYS A 242 -25.81 5.30 -17.30
N PHE A 243 -25.34 4.06 -17.44
CA PHE A 243 -26.05 2.95 -18.09
C PHE A 243 -26.25 3.06 -19.62
N ASP A 244 -25.72 4.09 -20.28
CA ASP A 244 -25.82 4.23 -21.73
C ASP A 244 -24.83 3.31 -22.47
N ILE A 245 -25.23 2.88 -23.68
CA ILE A 245 -24.35 2.09 -24.56
C ILE A 245 -23.16 2.94 -25.00
N GLY A 246 -21.96 2.40 -24.80
CA GLY A 246 -20.72 3.03 -25.21
C GLY A 246 -20.67 3.45 -26.67
N PRO A 247 -20.08 4.61 -26.99
CA PRO A 247 -19.97 5.07 -28.37
C PRO A 247 -18.97 4.26 -29.20
N ILE A 248 -18.00 3.60 -28.55
CA ILE A 248 -16.95 2.77 -29.17
C ILE A 248 -16.65 1.54 -28.30
N PRO A 249 -16.27 0.39 -28.90
CA PRO A 249 -15.76 -0.74 -28.13
C PRO A 249 -14.56 -0.32 -27.28
N THR A 250 -14.64 -0.58 -25.98
CA THR A 250 -13.64 -0.18 -24.99
C THR A 250 -13.31 -1.35 -24.10
N ALA A 251 -12.04 -1.63 -23.87
CA ALA A 251 -11.58 -2.67 -22.95
C ALA A 251 -10.51 -2.13 -21.99
N PHE A 252 -10.51 -2.65 -20.77
CA PHE A 252 -9.36 -2.56 -19.89
C PHE A 252 -8.32 -3.61 -20.28
N ILE A 253 -7.06 -3.24 -20.29
CA ILE A 253 -5.90 -4.11 -20.49
C ILE A 253 -5.03 -4.08 -19.24
N THR A 254 -4.37 -5.19 -18.91
CA THR A 254 -3.44 -5.24 -17.77
C THR A 254 -2.36 -4.17 -17.91
N GLY A 255 -1.89 -3.64 -16.78
CA GLY A 255 -0.89 -2.55 -16.82
C GLY A 255 0.40 -2.97 -17.50
N GLU A 256 0.80 -4.23 -17.38
CA GLU A 256 1.94 -4.83 -18.08
C GLU A 256 1.74 -4.82 -19.60
N GLY A 257 0.55 -5.23 -20.07
CA GLY A 257 0.18 -5.21 -21.48
C GLY A 257 0.11 -3.79 -22.04
N TYR A 258 -0.47 -2.86 -21.29
CA TYR A 258 -0.54 -1.44 -21.67
C TYR A 258 0.85 -0.82 -21.81
N ARG A 259 1.74 -1.05 -20.84
CA ARG A 259 3.14 -0.58 -20.86
C ARG A 259 3.92 -1.20 -22.01
N LEU A 260 3.70 -2.48 -22.31
CA LEU A 260 4.32 -3.14 -23.46
C LEU A 260 3.93 -2.46 -24.77
N LEU A 261 2.62 -2.27 -25.02
CA LEU A 261 2.11 -1.58 -26.21
C LEU A 261 2.69 -0.17 -26.35
N TYR A 262 2.67 0.61 -25.26
CA TYR A 262 3.19 1.97 -25.23
C TYR A 262 4.70 2.03 -25.53
N ARG A 263 5.52 1.12 -24.99
CA ARG A 263 6.95 1.03 -25.32
C ARG A 263 7.18 0.58 -26.76
N MET A 264 6.49 -0.47 -27.22
CA MET A 264 6.67 -0.99 -28.58
C MET A 264 6.34 0.07 -29.64
N GLN A 265 5.30 0.87 -29.42
CA GLN A 265 4.93 1.96 -30.33
C GLN A 265 6.02 3.02 -30.48
N LYS A 266 6.82 3.27 -29.43
CA LYS A 266 7.97 4.20 -29.51
C LYS A 266 9.10 3.69 -30.39
N HIS A 267 9.15 2.38 -30.65
CA HIS A 267 10.20 1.72 -31.41
C HIS A 267 9.77 1.28 -32.82
N GLY A 268 8.51 1.48 -33.19
CA GLY A 268 8.01 1.22 -34.54
C GLY A 268 6.50 0.97 -34.57
N PRO A 269 5.95 0.69 -35.77
CA PRO A 269 4.54 0.33 -35.92
C PRO A 269 4.20 -0.95 -35.13
N VAL A 270 3.05 -0.93 -34.47
CA VAL A 270 2.48 -2.08 -33.75
C VAL A 270 1.10 -2.34 -34.31
N GLU A 271 0.79 -3.60 -34.59
CA GLU A 271 -0.52 -4.01 -35.05
C GLU A 271 -1.19 -4.90 -34.00
N VAL A 272 -2.43 -4.59 -33.66
CA VAL A 272 -3.17 -5.26 -32.60
C VAL A 272 -4.46 -5.84 -33.17
N GLU A 273 -4.81 -7.02 -32.68
CA GLU A 273 -6.07 -7.70 -32.97
C GLU A 273 -6.89 -7.79 -31.68
N VAL A 274 -8.20 -7.49 -31.76
CA VAL A 274 -9.14 -7.52 -30.64
C VAL A 274 -10.47 -8.11 -31.07
N GLU A 275 -11.11 -8.89 -30.19
CA GLU A 275 -12.50 -9.32 -30.31
C GLU A 275 -13.22 -9.19 -28.97
N MET A 276 -14.45 -8.66 -28.97
CA MET A 276 -15.29 -8.51 -27.78
C MET A 276 -16.75 -8.88 -28.07
N THR A 277 -17.39 -9.64 -27.18
CA THR A 277 -18.77 -10.15 -27.36
C THR A 277 -19.70 -9.78 -26.18
N ASN A 278 -20.13 -8.53 -26.08
CA ASN A 278 -21.08 -8.07 -25.06
C ASN A 278 -22.53 -8.11 -25.56
N SER A 279 -23.49 -8.08 -24.63
CA SER A 279 -24.93 -8.04 -24.94
C SER A 279 -25.71 -7.05 -24.06
N PHE A 280 -26.85 -6.59 -24.57
CA PHE A 280 -27.73 -5.63 -23.91
C PHE A 280 -29.16 -6.17 -23.82
N GLY A 281 -29.79 -5.94 -22.68
CA GLY A 281 -31.19 -6.28 -22.43
C GLY A 281 -32.18 -5.37 -23.17
N GLN A 282 -33.39 -5.87 -23.40
CA GLN A 282 -34.47 -5.13 -24.06
C GLN A 282 -35.26 -4.30 -23.05
N GLY A 283 -35.49 -3.02 -23.36
CA GLY A 283 -36.36 -2.12 -22.60
C GLY A 283 -35.83 -1.72 -21.22
N PRO A 284 -36.48 -0.72 -20.59
CA PRO A 284 -36.13 -0.32 -19.23
C PRO A 284 -36.41 -1.47 -18.25
N ILE A 285 -35.53 -1.63 -17.27
CA ILE A 285 -35.68 -2.64 -16.22
C ILE A 285 -35.68 -1.99 -14.84
N ASP A 286 -36.44 -2.58 -13.94
CA ASP A 286 -36.46 -2.19 -12.54
C ASP A 286 -35.24 -2.78 -11.81
N VAL A 287 -34.57 -1.93 -11.04
CA VAL A 287 -33.50 -2.23 -10.09
C VAL A 287 -33.90 -1.71 -8.70
N TYR A 288 -33.31 -2.24 -7.63
CA TYR A 288 -33.89 -2.10 -6.30
C TYR A 288 -32.87 -1.75 -5.23
N ASN A 289 -33.20 -0.83 -4.33
CA ASN A 289 -32.57 -0.77 -3.01
C ASN A 289 -33.32 -1.72 -2.07
N THR A 290 -32.61 -2.38 -1.14
CA THR A 290 -33.24 -3.24 -0.13
C THR A 290 -33.32 -2.50 1.20
N VAL A 291 -34.51 -2.40 1.79
CA VAL A 291 -34.77 -1.60 3.00
C VAL A 291 -35.40 -2.48 4.08
N ALA A 292 -34.93 -2.32 5.33
CA ALA A 292 -35.49 -2.97 6.51
C ALA A 292 -35.33 -2.09 7.76
N GLU A 293 -36.14 -2.30 8.80
CA GLU A 293 -36.14 -1.47 10.00
C GLU A 293 -36.22 -2.28 11.30
N ILE A 294 -35.57 -1.76 12.35
CA ILE A 294 -35.91 -2.03 13.75
C ILE A 294 -36.64 -0.79 14.27
N ARG A 295 -37.92 -0.95 14.60
CA ARG A 295 -38.78 0.18 14.99
C ARG A 295 -38.38 0.76 16.35
N GLY A 296 -38.27 2.09 16.42
CA GLY A 296 -38.01 2.82 17.66
C GLY A 296 -39.18 2.78 18.65
N THR A 297 -38.89 3.01 19.91
CA THR A 297 -39.88 2.93 21.01
C THR A 297 -40.42 4.29 21.45
N GLU A 298 -39.57 5.30 21.56
CA GLU A 298 -39.95 6.64 22.05
C GLU A 298 -40.14 7.64 20.91
N LYS A 299 -39.30 7.54 19.88
CA LYS A 299 -39.24 8.44 18.72
C LYS A 299 -39.24 7.62 17.42
N PRO A 300 -40.29 6.81 17.17
CA PRO A 300 -40.33 5.88 16.04
C PRO A 300 -40.27 6.55 14.67
N ASP A 301 -40.59 7.84 14.59
CA ASP A 301 -40.57 8.61 13.34
C ASP A 301 -39.19 9.23 13.05
N GLU A 302 -38.26 9.28 14.03
CA GLU A 302 -36.86 9.70 13.82
C GLU A 302 -36.02 8.46 13.46
N VAL A 303 -35.11 8.58 12.48
CA VAL A 303 -34.40 7.44 11.88
C VAL A 303 -32.87 7.57 11.99
N VAL A 304 -32.19 6.51 12.39
CA VAL A 304 -30.73 6.32 12.24
C VAL A 304 -30.50 5.26 11.17
N MET A 305 -29.61 5.50 10.23
CA MET A 305 -29.42 4.61 9.08
C MET A 305 -28.06 3.91 9.08
N LEU A 306 -28.05 2.62 8.75
CA LEU A 306 -26.87 1.88 8.32
C LEU A 306 -26.98 1.56 6.84
N GLY A 307 -25.90 1.80 6.08
CA GLY A 307 -25.87 1.61 4.64
C GLY A 307 -24.63 0.87 4.15
N ALA A 308 -24.78 0.21 3.02
CA ALA A 308 -23.72 -0.34 2.18
C ALA A 308 -24.33 -0.56 0.78
N HIS A 309 -23.53 -0.67 -0.27
CA HIS A 309 -24.07 -1.05 -1.57
C HIS A 309 -24.02 -2.56 -1.77
N LEU A 310 -25.03 -3.08 -2.46
CA LEU A 310 -25.21 -4.49 -2.74
C LEU A 310 -24.76 -4.85 -4.15
N ASP A 311 -24.69 -3.91 -5.08
CA ASP A 311 -24.12 -4.18 -6.40
C ASP A 311 -22.61 -4.41 -6.34
N SER A 312 -22.05 -4.92 -7.45
CA SER A 312 -20.61 -5.07 -7.64
C SER A 312 -20.28 -5.06 -9.12
N TRP A 313 -19.03 -4.77 -9.48
CA TRP A 313 -18.52 -5.19 -10.79
C TRP A 313 -18.50 -6.72 -10.97
N ASP A 314 -18.31 -7.15 -12.22
CA ASP A 314 -18.52 -8.52 -12.69
C ASP A 314 -17.23 -9.25 -13.14
N LEU A 315 -16.06 -8.76 -12.75
CA LEU A 315 -14.79 -9.47 -12.97
C LEU A 315 -14.49 -10.52 -11.89
N GLY A 316 -14.90 -10.25 -10.65
CA GLY A 316 -14.76 -11.14 -9.50
C GLY A 316 -16.13 -11.60 -9.01
N THR A 317 -16.31 -11.57 -7.69
CA THR A 317 -17.56 -11.93 -7.00
C THR A 317 -18.12 -10.81 -6.13
N GLY A 318 -17.49 -9.62 -6.16
CA GLY A 318 -17.93 -8.49 -5.33
C GLY A 318 -17.75 -8.75 -3.84
N SER A 319 -16.72 -9.49 -3.43
CA SER A 319 -16.60 -9.95 -2.04
C SER A 319 -16.16 -8.82 -1.12
N THR A 320 -15.08 -8.14 -1.47
CA THR A 320 -14.54 -6.97 -0.78
C THR A 320 -15.21 -5.68 -1.24
N ASP A 321 -15.87 -5.68 -2.39
CA ASP A 321 -16.50 -4.50 -3.01
C ASP A 321 -17.88 -4.84 -3.60
N ASN A 322 -18.97 -4.75 -2.84
CA ASN A 322 -19.01 -4.44 -1.41
C ASN A 322 -19.81 -5.49 -0.62
N GLY A 323 -19.40 -6.74 -0.77
CA GLY A 323 -19.98 -7.86 -0.04
C GLY A 323 -19.73 -7.75 1.46
N THR A 324 -18.51 -7.37 1.84
CA THR A 324 -18.11 -7.11 3.23
C THR A 324 -19.02 -6.07 3.89
N GLY A 325 -19.19 -4.89 3.28
CA GLY A 325 -20.07 -3.84 3.79
C GLY A 325 -21.52 -4.27 3.93
N SER A 326 -22.07 -4.85 2.86
CA SER A 326 -23.45 -5.35 2.84
C SER A 326 -23.70 -6.40 3.93
N MET A 327 -22.77 -7.33 4.13
CA MET A 327 -22.93 -8.39 5.13
C MET A 327 -22.67 -7.90 6.55
N ALA A 328 -21.81 -6.90 6.76
CA ALA A 328 -21.67 -6.26 8.06
C ALA A 328 -22.96 -5.51 8.47
N VAL A 329 -23.62 -4.81 7.53
CA VAL A 329 -24.94 -4.19 7.77
C VAL A 329 -25.99 -5.24 8.11
N LEU A 330 -26.00 -6.37 7.39
CA LEU A 330 -26.90 -7.48 7.64
C LEU A 330 -26.64 -8.17 8.99
N GLU A 331 -25.37 -8.31 9.38
CA GLU A 331 -24.95 -8.86 10.68
C GLU A 331 -25.31 -7.92 11.83
N ALA A 332 -25.12 -6.61 11.66
CA ALA A 332 -25.57 -5.62 12.63
C ALA A 332 -27.08 -5.69 12.86
N ALA A 333 -27.86 -5.83 11.79
CA ALA A 333 -29.30 -6.04 11.86
C ALA A 333 -29.67 -7.32 12.63
N ARG A 334 -28.98 -8.43 12.34
CA ARG A 334 -29.17 -9.72 13.05
C ARG A 334 -28.95 -9.56 14.55
N ALA A 335 -27.79 -9.02 14.94
CA ALA A 335 -27.40 -8.92 16.34
C ALA A 335 -28.36 -8.01 17.14
N LEU A 336 -28.69 -6.83 16.59
CA LEU A 336 -29.61 -5.88 17.25
C LEU A 336 -31.01 -6.47 17.42
N ALA A 337 -31.54 -7.17 16.40
CA ALA A 337 -32.83 -7.84 16.48
C ALA A 337 -32.79 -9.03 17.45
N ARG A 338 -31.72 -9.83 17.42
CA ARG A 338 -31.53 -11.01 18.28
C ARG A 338 -31.48 -10.68 19.76
N LEU A 339 -30.82 -9.57 20.10
CA LEU A 339 -30.69 -9.07 21.47
C LEU A 339 -31.96 -8.38 22.01
N ASP A 340 -32.97 -8.22 21.14
CA ASP A 340 -34.23 -7.52 21.39
C ASP A 340 -34.03 -6.13 22.01
N LEU A 341 -33.00 -5.42 21.55
CA LEU A 341 -32.71 -4.08 22.03
C LEU A 341 -33.84 -3.13 21.62
N LYS A 342 -34.16 -2.19 22.51
CA LYS A 342 -35.24 -1.22 22.32
C LYS A 342 -34.63 0.16 22.04
N PRO A 343 -34.27 0.47 20.78
CA PRO A 343 -33.76 1.79 20.46
C PRO A 343 -34.87 2.84 20.64
N LYS A 344 -34.51 4.05 21.06
CA LYS A 344 -35.47 5.18 21.16
C LYS A 344 -35.95 5.58 19.77
N ARG A 345 -35.03 5.66 18.79
CA ARG A 345 -35.31 5.92 17.36
C ARG A 345 -35.39 4.65 16.54
N THR A 346 -36.00 4.74 15.35
CA THR A 346 -35.97 3.66 14.38
C THR A 346 -34.56 3.52 13.80
N ILE A 347 -34.04 2.29 13.72
CA ILE A 347 -32.81 2.00 12.99
C ILE A 347 -33.21 1.41 11.64
N ARG A 348 -32.79 2.03 10.54
CA ARG A 348 -33.09 1.61 9.17
C ARG A 348 -31.82 1.10 8.50
N PHE A 349 -31.91 -0.08 7.90
CA PHE A 349 -30.83 -0.71 7.16
C PHE A 349 -31.16 -0.59 5.68
N VAL A 350 -30.21 -0.09 4.88
CA VAL A 350 -30.38 0.06 3.44
C VAL A 350 -29.20 -0.55 2.71
N LEU A 351 -29.49 -1.48 1.80
CA LEU A 351 -28.51 -1.99 0.85
C LEU A 351 -28.79 -1.37 -0.52
N PHE A 352 -27.94 -0.43 -0.95
CA PHE A 352 -28.12 0.37 -2.16
C PHE A 352 -27.74 -0.42 -3.41
N THR A 353 -28.27 -0.01 -4.57
CA THR A 353 -27.90 -0.55 -5.88
C THR A 353 -27.41 0.59 -6.77
N GLY A 354 -26.39 0.37 -7.60
CA GLY A 354 -25.89 1.35 -8.54
C GLY A 354 -24.88 2.32 -7.93
N GLU A 355 -24.23 1.93 -6.85
CA GLU A 355 -23.09 2.66 -6.28
C GLU A 355 -21.95 2.68 -7.28
N GLU A 356 -21.68 1.52 -7.91
CA GLU A 356 -20.56 1.27 -8.82
C GLU A 356 -20.61 2.16 -10.08
N GLU A 357 -21.82 2.56 -10.47
CA GLU A 357 -22.07 3.49 -11.58
C GLU A 357 -22.18 4.96 -11.13
N GLY A 358 -21.90 5.22 -9.85
CA GLY A 358 -21.78 6.53 -9.23
C GLY A 358 -22.96 6.91 -8.33
N LEU A 359 -23.24 6.13 -7.29
CA LEU A 359 -24.21 6.48 -6.23
C LEU A 359 -25.66 6.64 -6.70
N VAL A 360 -26.08 5.88 -7.73
CA VAL A 360 -27.40 6.09 -8.35
C VAL A 360 -28.52 5.65 -7.41
N GLY A 361 -28.37 4.53 -6.72
CA GLY A 361 -29.39 4.02 -5.79
C GLY A 361 -29.64 4.94 -4.61
N SER A 362 -28.59 5.44 -3.97
CA SER A 362 -28.71 6.41 -2.88
C SER A 362 -29.28 7.74 -3.36
N ALA A 363 -28.89 8.22 -4.56
CA ALA A 363 -29.46 9.42 -5.16
C ALA A 363 -30.96 9.27 -5.42
N LYS A 364 -31.40 8.11 -5.93
CA LYS A 364 -32.82 7.79 -6.11
C LYS A 364 -33.55 7.63 -4.78
N TYR A 365 -32.90 7.05 -3.77
CA TYR A 365 -33.45 6.96 -2.43
C TYR A 365 -33.76 8.35 -1.86
N VAL A 366 -32.81 9.27 -1.86
CA VAL A 366 -33.04 10.62 -1.32
C VAL A 366 -34.04 11.44 -2.16
N GLU A 367 -34.13 11.17 -3.47
CA GLU A 367 -35.17 11.74 -4.34
C GLU A 367 -36.57 11.29 -3.92
N MET A 368 -36.76 9.99 -3.69
CA MET A 368 -38.03 9.39 -3.27
C MET A 368 -38.42 9.77 -1.82
N HIS A 369 -37.44 9.90 -0.94
CA HIS A 369 -37.62 10.19 0.50
C HIS A 369 -37.42 11.66 0.86
N LYS A 370 -37.47 12.57 -0.12
CA LYS A 370 -37.19 14.01 0.07
C LYS A 370 -37.99 14.66 1.20
N ALA A 371 -39.23 14.19 1.42
CA ALA A 371 -40.13 14.71 2.44
C ALA A 371 -39.80 14.25 3.87
N ASP A 372 -38.96 13.23 4.02
CA ASP A 372 -38.61 12.61 5.31
C ASP A 372 -37.15 12.85 5.71
N LEU A 373 -36.37 13.57 4.89
CA LEU A 373 -34.94 13.82 5.16
C LEU A 373 -34.71 14.53 6.49
N ASP A 374 -35.65 15.38 6.94
CA ASP A 374 -35.58 16.10 8.21
C ASP A 374 -35.67 15.17 9.43
N LYS A 375 -36.28 13.99 9.28
CA LYS A 375 -36.42 12.94 10.29
C LYS A 375 -35.23 11.98 10.39
N ILE A 376 -34.34 12.00 9.40
CA ILE A 376 -33.12 11.17 9.41
C ILE A 376 -32.05 11.89 10.24
N SER A 377 -31.65 11.28 11.35
CA SER A 377 -30.62 11.77 12.26
C SER A 377 -29.23 11.69 11.63
N ALA A 378 -28.88 10.52 11.07
CA ALA A 378 -27.62 10.29 10.37
C ALA A 378 -27.66 8.97 9.59
N ILE A 379 -26.76 8.83 8.62
CA ILE A 379 -26.42 7.56 7.96
C ILE A 379 -24.93 7.26 8.15
N LEU A 380 -24.60 6.01 8.48
CA LEU A 380 -23.24 5.48 8.42
C LEU A 380 -23.16 4.43 7.30
N VAL A 381 -22.24 4.62 6.36
CA VAL A 381 -21.99 3.69 5.24
C VAL A 381 -20.66 2.93 5.42
N HIS A 382 -20.67 1.64 5.14
CA HIS A 382 -19.48 0.77 5.19
C HIS A 382 -19.17 0.21 3.80
N ASP A 383 -18.03 0.63 3.25
CA ASP A 383 -17.76 0.51 1.81
C ASP A 383 -16.28 0.70 1.48
N THR A 384 -15.38 0.03 2.18
CA THR A 384 -13.94 0.19 1.95
C THR A 384 -13.16 -1.10 2.21
N GLY A 385 -13.64 -2.20 1.62
CA GLY A 385 -12.93 -3.48 1.66
C GLY A 385 -13.20 -4.30 2.91
N THR A 386 -12.23 -5.14 3.25
CA THR A 386 -12.34 -6.07 4.39
C THR A 386 -11.64 -5.61 5.65
N GLY A 387 -10.84 -4.55 5.58
CA GLY A 387 -9.96 -4.16 6.67
C GLY A 387 -10.72 -3.65 7.88
N ARG A 388 -10.09 -3.77 9.04
CA ARG A 388 -10.60 -3.27 10.32
C ARG A 388 -11.04 -1.81 10.23
N VAL A 389 -12.15 -1.46 10.87
CA VAL A 389 -12.59 -0.07 11.00
C VAL A 389 -11.65 0.65 11.97
N LEU A 390 -10.96 1.68 11.47
CA LEU A 390 -10.05 2.49 12.28
C LEU A 390 -10.80 3.64 12.96
N THR A 391 -11.69 4.31 12.24
CA THR A 391 -12.43 5.49 12.72
C THR A 391 -13.60 5.83 11.80
N LEU A 392 -14.36 6.87 12.11
CA LEU A 392 -15.44 7.40 11.28
C LEU A 392 -15.04 8.73 10.62
N GLY A 393 -15.35 8.87 9.33
CA GLY A 393 -15.30 10.15 8.63
C GLY A 393 -16.59 10.94 8.81
N LEU A 394 -16.50 12.20 9.25
CA LEU A 394 -17.67 13.04 9.59
C LEU A 394 -18.03 14.09 8.54
N HIS A 395 -17.38 14.06 7.38
CA HIS A 395 -17.68 14.92 6.23
C HIS A 395 -17.80 16.42 6.58
N HIS A 396 -16.84 16.92 7.39
CA HIS A 396 -16.80 18.30 7.93
C HIS A 396 -17.97 18.69 8.85
N ASN A 397 -18.72 17.74 9.42
CA ASN A 397 -19.74 18.05 10.43
C ASN A 397 -19.14 18.22 11.83
N TYR A 398 -18.48 19.37 12.05
CA TYR A 398 -17.83 19.72 13.33
C TYR A 398 -18.78 19.70 14.53
N GLN A 399 -20.07 20.00 14.34
CA GLN A 399 -21.05 20.03 15.41
C GLN A 399 -21.35 18.64 15.97
N ALA A 400 -21.19 17.61 15.13
CA ALA A 400 -21.40 16.22 15.54
C ALA A 400 -20.19 15.63 16.26
N ARG A 401 -18.99 16.23 16.17
CA ARG A 401 -17.73 15.60 16.62
C ARG A 401 -17.76 15.14 18.07
N GLU A 402 -18.07 16.03 19.01
CA GLU A 402 -18.09 15.70 20.43
C GLU A 402 -19.15 14.64 20.76
N ILE A 403 -20.30 14.69 20.09
CA ILE A 403 -21.38 13.72 20.30
C ILE A 403 -20.99 12.35 19.74
N VAL A 404 -20.32 12.31 18.58
CA VAL A 404 -19.82 11.06 17.98
C VAL A 404 -18.69 10.48 18.83
N ASP A 405 -17.81 11.31 19.41
CA ASP A 405 -16.79 10.83 20.37
C ASP A 405 -17.45 10.13 21.56
N GLN A 406 -18.55 10.69 22.09
CA GLN A 406 -19.31 10.07 23.18
C GLN A 406 -20.01 8.77 22.75
N VAL A 407 -20.50 8.70 21.51
CA VAL A 407 -21.11 7.49 20.93
C VAL A 407 -20.10 6.35 20.81
N LEU A 408 -18.84 6.66 20.47
CA LEU A 408 -17.78 5.67 20.28
C LEU A 408 -16.98 5.35 21.55
N ALA A 409 -16.97 6.24 22.55
CA ALA A 409 -16.17 6.07 23.77
C ALA A 409 -16.38 4.72 24.50
N PRO A 410 -17.60 4.16 24.60
CA PRO A 410 -17.80 2.84 25.20
C PRO A 410 -17.12 1.68 24.44
N LEU A 411 -16.78 1.90 23.16
CA LEU A 411 -16.16 0.91 22.27
C LEU A 411 -14.64 0.89 22.37
N GLY A 412 -14.05 1.43 23.44
CA GLY A 412 -12.58 1.51 23.62
C GLY A 412 -11.86 0.16 23.50
N GLY A 413 -12.55 -0.97 23.79
CA GLY A 413 -12.00 -2.32 23.59
C GLY A 413 -11.74 -2.68 22.12
N LEU A 414 -12.38 -1.98 21.18
CA LEU A 414 -12.15 -2.10 19.75
C LEU A 414 -10.99 -1.24 19.25
N ASN A 415 -10.30 -0.46 20.11
CA ASN A 415 -9.13 0.37 19.77
C ASN A 415 -9.35 1.33 18.57
N LEU A 416 -10.53 1.94 18.46
CA LEU A 416 -10.83 2.93 17.44
C LEU A 416 -9.99 4.21 17.65
N LEU A 417 -9.57 4.82 16.56
CA LEU A 417 -9.00 6.16 16.54
C LEU A 417 -10.13 7.20 16.65
N GLU A 418 -9.73 8.43 16.97
CA GLU A 418 -10.64 9.58 16.98
C GLU A 418 -11.34 9.79 15.61
N PRO A 419 -12.66 10.08 15.57
CA PRO A 419 -13.39 10.49 14.37
C PRO A 419 -12.68 11.61 13.61
N THR A 420 -12.67 11.59 12.29
CA THR A 420 -11.98 12.62 11.50
C THR A 420 -12.95 13.50 10.74
N MET A 421 -12.58 14.77 10.55
CA MET A 421 -13.31 15.70 9.67
C MET A 421 -12.99 15.46 8.19
N ALA A 422 -12.31 14.36 7.87
CA ALA A 422 -12.04 13.97 6.50
C ALA A 422 -13.33 13.99 5.66
N GLU A 423 -13.12 14.05 4.35
CA GLU A 423 -14.14 13.87 3.33
C GLU A 423 -13.60 12.84 2.34
N THR A 424 -14.44 11.89 1.95
CA THR A 424 -14.12 10.96 0.85
C THR A 424 -14.87 11.34 -0.41
N PHE A 425 -14.40 10.85 -1.55
CA PHE A 425 -15.17 10.88 -2.79
C PHE A 425 -15.84 9.51 -2.95
N GLY A 426 -17.14 9.48 -3.23
CA GLY A 426 -17.81 8.28 -3.76
C GLY A 426 -18.06 7.15 -2.75
N THR A 427 -19.07 7.31 -1.90
CA THR A 427 -19.91 6.19 -1.44
C THR A 427 -21.28 6.76 -0.99
N ASP A 428 -22.30 5.92 -0.77
CA ASP A 428 -23.72 6.27 -0.73
C ASP A 428 -24.10 7.36 0.29
N HIS A 429 -23.32 7.53 1.37
CA HIS A 429 -23.55 8.57 2.37
C HIS A 429 -23.51 9.99 1.77
N ALA A 430 -22.76 10.19 0.67
CA ALA A 430 -22.61 11.49 0.03
C ALA A 430 -23.97 12.03 -0.49
N SER A 431 -24.86 11.16 -0.97
CA SER A 431 -26.20 11.57 -1.44
C SER A 431 -27.07 12.18 -0.33
N PHE A 432 -26.78 11.83 0.93
CA PHE A 432 -27.47 12.37 2.11
C PHE A 432 -26.81 13.66 2.60
N ASP A 433 -25.47 13.68 2.67
CA ASP A 433 -24.71 14.85 3.12
C ASP A 433 -24.92 16.06 2.21
N ASP A 434 -25.00 15.84 0.88
CA ASP A 434 -25.30 16.87 -0.12
C ASP A 434 -26.65 17.59 0.12
N LEU A 435 -27.57 16.95 0.85
CA LEU A 435 -28.88 17.48 1.22
C LEU A 435 -28.97 17.88 2.69
N GLY A 436 -27.86 17.86 3.43
CA GLY A 436 -27.76 18.29 4.83
C GLY A 436 -28.19 17.25 5.86
N VAL A 437 -28.34 15.98 5.48
CA VAL A 437 -28.46 14.85 6.42
C VAL A 437 -27.05 14.38 6.79
N PRO A 438 -26.66 14.30 8.08
CA PRO A 438 -25.33 13.86 8.46
C PRO A 438 -24.98 12.49 7.85
N GLY A 439 -24.06 12.47 6.88
CA GLY A 439 -23.58 11.27 6.22
C GLY A 439 -22.15 10.94 6.65
N PHE A 440 -21.96 9.77 7.22
CA PHE A 440 -20.66 9.28 7.72
C PHE A 440 -20.26 7.99 7.00
N TRP A 441 -18.97 7.66 7.05
CA TRP A 441 -18.48 6.37 6.58
C TRP A 441 -17.39 5.80 7.50
N GLY A 442 -17.24 4.48 7.48
CA GLY A 442 -16.14 3.79 8.17
C GLY A 442 -14.83 3.94 7.41
N ILE A 443 -13.81 4.48 8.05
CA ILE A 443 -12.44 4.51 7.51
C ILE A 443 -11.76 3.21 7.91
N GLN A 444 -11.47 2.37 6.93
CA GLN A 444 -10.89 1.05 7.13
C GLN A 444 -9.38 1.01 6.85
N GLU A 445 -8.71 0.01 7.42
CA GLU A 445 -7.38 -0.37 6.93
C GLU A 445 -7.44 -0.77 5.45
N PRO A 446 -6.41 -0.44 4.64
CA PRO A 446 -6.45 -0.72 3.22
C PRO A 446 -6.58 -2.20 2.85
N ALA A 447 -6.16 -3.16 3.69
CA ALA A 447 -6.37 -4.61 3.55
C ALA A 447 -6.40 -5.16 2.09
N GLU A 448 -5.37 -4.87 1.31
CA GLU A 448 -5.27 -5.23 -0.12
C GLU A 448 -6.34 -4.64 -1.07
N TYR A 449 -7.22 -3.74 -0.61
CA TYR A 449 -8.33 -3.17 -1.36
C TYR A 449 -7.91 -2.57 -2.71
N SER A 450 -6.77 -1.89 -2.77
CA SER A 450 -6.23 -1.35 -4.04
C SER A 450 -5.96 -2.42 -5.11
N LYS A 451 -5.80 -3.69 -4.71
CA LYS A 451 -5.65 -4.85 -5.58
C LYS A 451 -7.01 -5.49 -5.87
N THR A 452 -7.84 -5.72 -4.85
CA THR A 452 -9.14 -6.41 -5.01
C THR A 452 -10.20 -5.55 -5.68
N HIS A 453 -10.40 -4.31 -5.25
CA HIS A 453 -11.39 -3.36 -5.76
C HIS A 453 -11.49 -3.39 -7.29
N HIS A 454 -12.68 -3.67 -7.82
CA HIS A 454 -13.00 -3.72 -9.25
C HIS A 454 -12.14 -4.69 -10.08
N SER A 455 -11.43 -5.66 -9.47
CA SER A 455 -10.57 -6.59 -10.19
C SER A 455 -11.10 -8.01 -10.16
N GLN A 456 -10.50 -8.86 -10.99
CA GLN A 456 -10.79 -10.29 -10.98
C GLN A 456 -10.32 -11.01 -9.70
N SER A 457 -9.57 -10.33 -8.82
CA SER A 457 -9.16 -10.88 -7.52
C SER A 457 -10.12 -10.49 -6.39
N ASP A 458 -11.26 -9.85 -6.70
CA ASP A 458 -12.29 -9.56 -5.71
C ASP A 458 -13.11 -10.82 -5.39
N THR A 459 -12.54 -11.69 -4.56
CA THR A 459 -13.05 -13.02 -4.24
C THR A 459 -13.06 -13.27 -2.74
N PHE A 460 -13.87 -14.24 -2.31
CA PHE A 460 -14.14 -14.52 -0.90
C PHE A 460 -12.86 -14.83 -0.10
N ASP A 461 -11.86 -15.47 -0.72
CA ASP A 461 -10.58 -15.80 -0.08
C ASP A 461 -9.74 -14.57 0.30
N LYS A 462 -10.12 -13.36 -0.12
CA LYS A 462 -9.47 -12.11 0.27
C LYS A 462 -10.09 -11.44 1.49
N VAL A 463 -11.18 -12.00 2.02
CA VAL A 463 -11.88 -11.45 3.19
C VAL A 463 -11.16 -11.85 4.47
N TRP A 464 -10.90 -10.87 5.33
CA TRP A 464 -10.31 -11.03 6.65
C TRP A 464 -11.43 -11.12 7.68
N LYS A 465 -11.64 -12.33 8.19
CA LYS A 465 -12.78 -12.66 9.07
C LYS A 465 -12.87 -11.74 10.29
N ASP A 466 -11.77 -11.62 11.04
CA ASP A 466 -11.82 -10.94 12.34
C ASP A 466 -12.08 -9.44 12.18
N ASP A 467 -11.53 -8.83 11.13
CA ASP A 467 -11.75 -7.43 10.76
C ASP A 467 -13.19 -7.18 10.29
N LEU A 468 -13.77 -8.10 9.52
CA LEU A 468 -15.17 -7.99 9.09
C LEU A 468 -16.14 -8.11 10.29
N VAL A 469 -15.83 -9.00 11.23
CA VAL A 469 -16.58 -9.15 12.49
C VAL A 469 -16.49 -7.86 13.32
N GLU A 470 -15.31 -7.26 13.41
CA GLU A 470 -15.10 -5.96 14.07
C GLU A 470 -15.88 -4.83 13.39
N GLY A 471 -15.89 -4.78 12.05
CA GLY A 471 -16.69 -3.81 11.31
C GLY A 471 -18.18 -3.92 11.65
N ALA A 472 -18.74 -5.14 11.68
CA ALA A 472 -20.13 -5.37 12.08
C ALA A 472 -20.41 -4.92 13.53
N GLN A 473 -19.45 -5.13 14.44
CA GLN A 473 -19.51 -4.66 15.83
C GLN A 473 -19.63 -3.13 15.91
N VAL A 474 -18.76 -2.40 15.19
CA VAL A 474 -18.77 -0.94 15.15
C VAL A 474 -20.09 -0.42 14.60
N LEU A 475 -20.57 -0.98 13.48
CA LEU A 475 -21.82 -0.58 12.85
C LEU A 475 -23.02 -0.76 13.79
N ALA A 476 -23.15 -1.94 14.41
CA ALA A 476 -24.26 -2.24 15.30
C ALA A 476 -24.28 -1.34 16.54
N ALA A 477 -23.12 -1.17 17.19
CA ALA A 477 -22.99 -0.33 18.36
C ALA A 477 -23.23 1.15 18.03
N TRP A 478 -22.64 1.67 16.94
CA TRP A 478 -22.87 3.05 16.50
C TRP A 478 -24.36 3.31 16.23
N ALA A 479 -25.03 2.39 15.52
CA ALA A 479 -26.44 2.55 15.20
C ALA A 479 -27.32 2.58 16.46
N TYR A 480 -27.07 1.65 17.40
CA TYR A 480 -27.78 1.62 18.67
C TYR A 480 -27.52 2.88 19.49
N ASN A 481 -26.26 3.23 19.73
CA ASN A 481 -25.86 4.37 20.56
C ASN A 481 -26.38 5.70 20.00
N THR A 482 -26.30 5.89 18.69
CA THR A 482 -26.87 7.07 18.01
C THR A 482 -28.40 7.10 18.14
N ALA A 483 -29.06 5.94 18.04
CA ALA A 483 -30.51 5.85 18.23
C ALA A 483 -30.94 6.16 19.68
N GLN A 484 -30.05 6.01 20.67
CA GLN A 484 -30.30 6.32 22.08
C GLN A 484 -30.10 7.79 22.47
N LEU A 485 -29.48 8.61 21.59
CA LEU A 485 -29.21 10.02 21.88
C LEU A 485 -30.49 10.79 22.27
N PRO A 486 -30.44 11.75 23.20
CA PRO A 486 -31.62 12.53 23.56
C PRO A 486 -32.17 13.36 22.38
N GLN A 487 -31.28 13.82 21.49
CA GLN A 487 -31.61 14.61 20.30
C GLN A 487 -30.97 13.98 19.06
N MET A 488 -31.51 14.28 17.88
CA MET A 488 -30.85 13.90 16.62
C MET A 488 -29.49 14.60 16.52
N LEU A 489 -28.58 13.99 15.77
CA LEU A 489 -27.28 14.60 15.52
C LEU A 489 -27.46 15.96 14.83
N PRO A 490 -26.65 16.96 15.21
CA PRO A 490 -26.74 18.27 14.62
C PRO A 490 -26.37 18.18 13.14
N ARG A 491 -27.21 18.80 12.31
CA ARG A 491 -26.93 18.98 10.89
C ARG A 491 -25.83 20.02 10.74
N ARG A 492 -25.00 19.88 9.71
CA ARG A 492 -24.06 20.93 9.32
C ARG A 492 -24.85 22.23 9.07
N PRO A 493 -24.52 23.36 9.72
CA PRO A 493 -25.23 24.62 9.51
C PRO A 493 -24.97 25.11 8.08
N ALA A 494 -26.01 25.64 7.44
CA ALA A 494 -25.84 26.44 6.22
C ALA A 494 -24.93 27.64 6.55
N PRO A 495 -23.97 28.01 5.68
CA PRO A 495 -22.88 28.90 6.06
C PRO A 495 -23.36 30.27 6.56
N VAL A 496 -23.02 30.60 7.82
CA VAL A 496 -23.09 31.96 8.38
C VAL A 496 -21.69 32.59 8.27
N ARG A 497 -21.65 33.79 7.71
CA ARG A 497 -20.43 34.57 7.43
C ARG A 497 -19.75 35.00 8.74
N LEU A 498 -18.44 34.73 8.88
CA LEU A 498 -17.59 35.43 9.85
C LEU A 498 -16.92 36.65 9.18
N PRO A 499 -16.76 37.78 9.87
CA PRO A 499 -15.84 38.83 9.45
C PRO A 499 -14.39 38.41 9.73
N GLU A 500 -13.51 38.60 8.75
CA GLU A 500 -12.07 38.42 8.89
C GLU A 500 -11.45 39.47 9.83
N GLY A 501 -10.47 39.03 10.62
CA GLY A 501 -9.51 39.94 11.25
C GLY A 501 -9.18 39.60 12.71
N ALA A 502 -8.26 38.65 12.92
CA ALA A 502 -7.50 38.56 14.16
C ALA A 502 -6.01 38.40 13.82
N PRO A 503 -5.10 39.22 14.39
CA PRO A 503 -3.67 39.09 14.14
C PRO A 503 -3.15 37.80 14.81
N GLY A 504 -2.44 36.99 14.03
CA GLY A 504 -1.70 35.85 14.54
C GLY A 504 -0.59 36.27 15.52
N PRO A 505 -0.14 35.37 16.40
CA PRO A 505 0.95 35.64 17.32
C PRO A 505 2.21 36.06 16.54
N PRO A 506 3.06 36.94 17.13
CA PRO A 506 4.26 37.42 16.46
C PRO A 506 5.12 36.23 16.01
N PRO A 507 5.75 36.30 14.82
CA PRO A 507 6.60 35.23 14.34
C PRO A 507 7.66 34.92 15.40
N PRO A 508 7.89 33.63 15.71
CA PRO A 508 9.01 33.27 16.55
C PRO A 508 10.29 33.84 15.92
N LYS A 509 11.28 34.16 16.76
CA LYS A 509 12.60 34.57 16.28
C LYS A 509 13.08 33.57 15.21
N PRO A 510 13.72 34.04 14.12
CA PRO A 510 14.24 33.14 13.10
C PRO A 510 15.11 32.07 13.76
N ASP A 511 14.75 30.81 13.57
CA ASP A 511 15.64 29.70 13.89
C ASP A 511 16.56 29.53 12.66
N PRO A 512 17.87 29.81 12.78
CA PRO A 512 18.80 29.69 11.66
C PRO A 512 18.85 28.27 11.07
N LEU A 513 18.51 27.25 11.86
CA LEU A 513 18.39 25.88 11.36
C LEU A 513 17.18 25.76 10.43
N ALA A 514 16.00 26.17 10.89
CA ALA A 514 14.78 26.15 10.09
C ALA A 514 14.89 26.93 8.76
N GLU A 515 15.63 28.06 8.77
CA GLU A 515 15.87 28.84 7.55
C GLU A 515 16.77 28.07 6.55
N MET A 516 17.82 27.42 7.05
CA MET A 516 18.71 26.62 6.21
C MET A 516 18.00 25.37 5.68
N ASP A 517 17.21 24.71 6.52
CA ASP A 517 16.41 23.53 6.14
C ASP A 517 15.46 23.86 4.98
N GLY A 518 14.77 25.00 5.05
CA GLY A 518 13.91 25.48 3.97
C GLY A 518 14.67 25.77 2.66
N LYS A 519 15.92 26.25 2.75
CA LYS A 519 16.78 26.46 1.58
C LYS A 519 17.25 25.14 0.97
N ILE A 520 17.63 24.16 1.80
CA ILE A 520 18.02 22.82 1.36
C ILE A 520 16.85 22.14 0.65
N GLN A 521 15.66 22.15 1.26
CA GLN A 521 14.43 21.62 0.64
C GLN A 521 14.14 22.23 -0.73
N ALA A 522 14.19 23.56 -0.83
CA ALA A 522 13.96 24.25 -2.09
C ALA A 522 15.01 23.91 -3.15
N GLN A 523 16.27 23.74 -2.74
CA GLN A 523 17.35 23.36 -3.64
C GLN A 523 17.19 21.93 -4.15
N VAL A 524 16.95 20.96 -3.27
CA VAL A 524 16.73 19.55 -3.65
C VAL A 524 15.52 19.42 -4.59
N LYS A 525 14.44 20.17 -4.34
CA LYS A 525 13.28 20.22 -5.25
C LYS A 525 13.65 20.78 -6.63
N THR A 526 14.51 21.79 -6.67
CA THR A 526 15.03 22.37 -7.93
C THR A 526 15.88 21.35 -8.69
N ASP A 527 16.61 20.51 -7.98
CA ASP A 527 17.58 19.56 -8.53
C ASP A 527 16.93 18.23 -8.98
N MET A 528 15.62 18.04 -8.74
CA MET A 528 14.85 16.82 -9.02
C MET A 528 15.06 16.23 -10.44
N PRO A 529 15.07 17.00 -11.55
CA PRO A 529 15.32 16.42 -12.87
C PRO A 529 16.72 15.80 -13.00
N GLU A 530 17.72 16.40 -12.35
CA GLU A 530 19.09 15.92 -12.36
C GLU A 530 19.28 14.72 -11.43
N LEU A 531 18.61 14.74 -10.27
CA LEU A 531 18.50 13.58 -9.37
C LEU A 531 17.93 12.37 -10.10
N LYS A 532 16.81 12.54 -10.80
CA LYS A 532 16.19 11.48 -11.61
C LYS A 532 17.15 10.96 -12.68
N ALA A 533 17.82 11.86 -13.41
CA ALA A 533 18.76 11.46 -14.45
C ALA A 533 19.97 10.71 -13.89
N ALA A 534 20.51 11.14 -12.74
CA ALA A 534 21.59 10.47 -12.04
C ALA A 534 21.15 9.07 -11.58
N MET A 535 19.97 8.96 -10.95
CA MET A 535 19.42 7.69 -10.48
C MET A 535 19.13 6.71 -11.63
N GLN A 536 18.58 7.23 -12.74
CA GLN A 536 18.35 6.42 -13.94
C GLN A 536 19.67 5.95 -14.55
N TYR A 537 20.69 6.82 -14.65
CA TYR A 537 22.01 6.41 -15.12
C TYR A 537 22.63 5.34 -14.20
N PHE A 538 22.53 5.55 -12.89
CA PHE A 538 23.06 4.64 -11.88
C PHE A 538 22.41 3.26 -11.96
N SER A 539 21.09 3.20 -12.17
CA SER A 539 20.33 1.96 -12.26
C SER A 539 20.40 1.30 -13.64
N ASP A 540 20.17 2.04 -14.71
CA ASP A 540 20.00 1.46 -16.06
C ASP A 540 21.34 1.31 -16.80
N ARG A 541 22.32 2.20 -16.55
CA ARG A 541 23.57 2.25 -17.33
C ARG A 541 24.75 1.56 -16.63
N LEU A 542 24.93 1.84 -15.34
CA LEU A 542 25.90 1.12 -14.52
C LEU A 542 25.35 -0.27 -14.18
N GLY A 543 24.08 -0.33 -13.77
CA GLY A 543 23.41 -1.60 -13.49
C GLY A 543 23.82 -2.19 -12.15
N PRO A 544 23.70 -3.51 -11.98
CA PRO A 544 24.14 -4.18 -10.76
C PRO A 544 25.64 -4.01 -10.54
N ARG A 545 26.01 -3.79 -9.28
CA ARG A 545 27.34 -3.30 -8.89
C ARG A 545 27.84 -4.07 -7.67
N LEU A 546 27.89 -5.38 -7.82
CA LEU A 546 28.40 -6.32 -6.82
C LEU A 546 29.83 -5.97 -6.41
N THR A 547 30.13 -6.00 -5.10
CA THR A 547 31.45 -5.70 -4.55
C THR A 547 32.57 -6.51 -5.22
N GLY A 548 33.60 -5.80 -5.68
CA GLY A 548 34.73 -6.38 -6.40
C GLY A 548 34.48 -6.65 -7.89
N SER A 549 33.29 -6.37 -8.41
CA SER A 549 33.01 -6.41 -9.85
C SER A 549 33.56 -5.15 -10.56
N PRO A 550 33.85 -5.24 -11.87
CA PRO A 550 34.20 -4.05 -12.66
C PRO A 550 33.13 -2.95 -12.58
N ARG A 551 31.85 -3.32 -12.51
CA ARG A 551 30.74 -2.36 -12.41
C ARG A 551 30.72 -1.59 -11.10
N GLN A 552 31.07 -2.24 -9.98
CA GLN A 552 31.23 -1.55 -8.70
C GLN A 552 32.37 -0.54 -8.72
N GLN A 553 33.50 -0.89 -9.36
CA GLN A 553 34.62 0.04 -9.53
C GLN A 553 34.25 1.22 -10.44
N GLU A 554 33.53 0.97 -11.54
CA GLU A 554 32.96 2.01 -12.40
C GLU A 554 32.02 2.94 -11.62
N ALA A 555 31.13 2.40 -10.78
CA ALA A 555 30.20 3.18 -9.96
C ALA A 555 30.93 4.08 -8.95
N THR A 556 31.96 3.54 -8.30
CA THR A 556 32.84 4.25 -7.35
C THR A 556 33.59 5.41 -8.03
N ALA A 557 34.18 5.14 -9.20
CA ALA A 557 34.87 6.17 -9.98
C ALA A 557 33.89 7.25 -10.47
N TRP A 558 32.71 6.84 -10.96
CA TRP A 558 31.65 7.75 -11.41
C TRP A 558 31.17 8.66 -10.27
N ALA A 559 30.98 8.13 -9.07
CA ALA A 559 30.57 8.91 -7.89
C ALA A 559 31.64 9.94 -7.49
N ALA A 560 32.91 9.53 -7.46
CA ALA A 560 34.03 10.46 -7.23
C ALA A 560 34.08 11.57 -8.30
N GLU A 561 33.80 11.25 -9.56
CA GLU A 561 33.70 12.26 -10.61
C GLU A 561 32.52 13.20 -10.41
N GLN A 562 31.36 12.72 -9.95
CA GLN A 562 30.23 13.60 -9.63
C GLN A 562 30.59 14.55 -8.50
N PHE A 563 31.19 14.06 -7.41
CA PHE A 563 31.66 14.90 -6.30
C PHE A 563 32.67 15.96 -6.76
N LYS A 564 33.59 15.61 -7.68
CA LYS A 564 34.52 16.59 -8.28
C LYS A 564 33.80 17.65 -9.10
N LYS A 565 32.79 17.28 -9.89
CA LYS A 565 31.99 18.24 -10.68
C LYS A 565 31.20 19.21 -9.79
N LEU A 566 30.85 18.78 -8.58
CA LEU A 566 30.22 19.62 -7.57
C LEU A 566 31.20 20.58 -6.87
N GLY A 567 32.50 20.51 -7.18
CA GLY A 567 33.52 21.36 -6.56
C GLY A 567 33.83 21.02 -5.10
N LEU A 568 33.51 19.80 -4.66
CA LEU A 568 33.83 19.35 -3.31
C LEU A 568 35.34 19.20 -3.09
N GLU A 569 35.75 19.33 -1.83
CA GLU A 569 37.14 19.17 -1.41
C GLU A 569 37.45 17.71 -1.07
N ASN A 570 38.74 17.38 -0.99
CA ASN A 570 39.24 16.07 -0.58
C ASN A 570 38.56 14.87 -1.28
N VAL A 571 38.24 14.99 -2.57
CA VAL A 571 37.56 13.90 -3.30
C VAL A 571 38.56 12.81 -3.68
N HIS A 572 38.46 11.65 -3.04
CA HIS A 572 39.38 10.53 -3.23
C HIS A 572 38.72 9.16 -3.03
N LEU A 573 39.45 8.12 -3.41
CA LEU A 573 39.07 6.73 -3.22
C LEU A 573 39.98 6.12 -2.15
N GLU A 574 39.39 5.46 -1.16
CA GLU A 574 40.13 4.79 -0.08
C GLU A 574 40.14 3.27 -0.29
N PRO A 575 41.30 2.66 -0.59
CA PRO A 575 41.38 1.26 -0.97
C PRO A 575 41.30 0.31 0.22
N TRP A 576 40.60 -0.80 0.04
CA TRP A 576 40.67 -2.01 0.87
C TRP A 576 40.57 -3.26 -0.02
N THR A 577 40.82 -4.45 0.52
CA THR A 577 40.99 -5.67 -0.30
C THR A 577 40.03 -6.78 0.09
N ILE A 578 39.44 -7.44 -0.91
CA ILE A 578 38.66 -8.68 -0.76
C ILE A 578 39.45 -9.89 -1.27
N ALA A 579 39.13 -11.08 -0.79
CA ALA A 579 39.86 -12.31 -1.11
C ALA A 579 39.72 -12.73 -2.59
N SER A 580 38.51 -12.60 -3.16
CA SER A 580 38.25 -12.80 -4.58
C SER A 580 37.03 -12.01 -5.05
N GLY A 581 37.07 -11.51 -6.27
CA GLY A 581 35.89 -11.07 -7.00
C GLY A 581 35.13 -12.28 -7.57
N TRP A 582 33.84 -12.08 -7.83
CA TRP A 582 32.95 -13.11 -8.36
C TRP A 582 32.03 -12.50 -9.41
N THR A 583 31.76 -13.24 -10.48
CA THR A 583 30.76 -12.87 -11.49
C THR A 583 29.80 -14.03 -11.68
N ARG A 584 28.52 -13.75 -11.51
CA ARG A 584 27.44 -14.66 -11.84
C ARG A 584 27.40 -14.93 -13.33
N GLY A 585 27.30 -16.18 -13.72
CA GLY A 585 26.85 -16.51 -15.07
C GLY A 585 25.55 -17.29 -15.05
N THR A 586 25.31 -18.09 -16.08
CA THR A 586 24.04 -18.79 -16.23
C THR A 586 23.89 -19.88 -15.16
N ALA A 587 22.70 -19.99 -14.61
CA ALA A 587 22.30 -21.07 -13.73
C ALA A 587 21.00 -21.67 -14.26
N THR A 588 20.99 -22.98 -14.47
CA THR A 588 19.79 -23.73 -14.89
C THR A 588 19.61 -24.93 -13.99
N ALA A 589 18.38 -25.21 -13.59
CA ALA A 589 18.05 -26.47 -12.95
C ALA A 589 16.74 -27.04 -13.49
N ARG A 590 16.60 -28.36 -13.44
CA ARG A 590 15.36 -29.05 -13.77
C ARG A 590 15.22 -30.33 -12.96
N VAL A 591 13.99 -30.69 -12.64
CA VAL A 591 13.64 -32.04 -12.25
C VAL A 591 13.78 -32.93 -13.49
N VAL A 592 14.52 -34.03 -13.37
CA VAL A 592 14.66 -35.05 -14.42
C VAL A 592 13.68 -36.20 -14.21
N SER A 593 13.39 -36.53 -12.96
CA SER A 593 12.39 -37.53 -12.55
C SER A 593 11.76 -37.13 -11.22
N PRO A 594 10.47 -37.42 -10.95
CA PRO A 594 9.57 -38.28 -11.71
C PRO A 594 8.89 -37.63 -12.93
N VAL A 595 8.82 -36.30 -12.96
CA VAL A 595 8.25 -35.52 -14.08
C VAL A 595 9.24 -34.43 -14.44
N GLU A 596 9.56 -34.30 -15.72
CA GLU A 596 10.47 -33.25 -16.17
C GLU A 596 9.86 -31.86 -15.98
N GLN A 597 10.52 -31.01 -15.19
CA GLN A 597 10.06 -29.65 -14.88
C GLN A 597 11.25 -28.71 -14.71
N THR A 598 11.21 -27.55 -15.37
CA THR A 598 12.21 -26.49 -15.19
C THR A 598 12.06 -25.86 -13.81
N LEU A 599 13.20 -25.62 -13.16
CA LEU A 599 13.28 -24.89 -11.90
C LEU A 599 13.83 -23.49 -12.15
N THR A 600 13.15 -22.48 -11.62
CA THR A 600 13.58 -21.09 -11.59
C THR A 600 14.60 -20.92 -10.47
N ILE A 601 15.86 -20.70 -10.85
CA ILE A 601 16.97 -20.56 -9.91
C ILE A 601 17.88 -19.38 -10.24
N ALA A 602 18.62 -18.95 -9.22
CA ALA A 602 19.80 -18.11 -9.37
C ALA A 602 20.94 -18.66 -8.51
N SER A 603 22.19 -18.64 -8.99
CA SER A 603 23.32 -19.10 -8.18
C SER A 603 23.53 -18.24 -6.94
N ALA A 604 23.95 -18.78 -5.79
CA ALA A 604 24.30 -17.95 -4.64
C ALA A 604 25.60 -17.17 -4.89
N GLY A 605 25.76 -16.01 -4.24
CA GLY A 605 26.97 -15.20 -4.33
C GLY A 605 28.21 -15.98 -3.88
N TRP A 606 29.31 -15.85 -4.61
CA TRP A 606 30.55 -16.62 -4.43
C TRP A 606 30.40 -18.14 -4.58
N ALA A 607 29.30 -18.67 -5.10
CA ALA A 607 29.23 -20.10 -5.41
C ALA A 607 30.16 -20.46 -6.58
N PRO A 608 30.90 -21.57 -6.52
CA PRO A 608 31.66 -22.07 -7.66
C PRO A 608 30.69 -22.61 -8.73
N GLY A 609 31.16 -22.63 -9.99
CA GLY A 609 30.43 -23.30 -11.07
C GLY A 609 30.41 -24.82 -10.92
N THR A 610 29.47 -25.49 -11.60
CA THR A 610 29.34 -26.96 -11.58
C THR A 610 30.32 -27.68 -12.51
N ASN A 611 31.02 -26.92 -13.38
CA ASN A 611 31.86 -27.42 -14.48
C ASN A 611 31.08 -28.35 -15.43
N GLY A 612 29.88 -27.92 -15.83
CA GLY A 612 28.93 -28.66 -16.66
C GLY A 612 27.70 -29.16 -15.87
N PRO A 613 26.67 -29.70 -16.55
CA PRO A 613 25.48 -30.22 -15.88
C PRO A 613 25.83 -31.34 -14.90
N ARG A 614 25.27 -31.26 -13.69
CA ARG A 614 25.39 -32.27 -12.63
C ARG A 614 24.01 -32.81 -12.33
N GLN A 615 23.81 -34.11 -12.58
CA GLN A 615 22.59 -34.81 -12.21
C GLN A 615 22.83 -35.59 -10.92
N GLY A 616 21.90 -35.49 -9.97
CA GLY A 616 21.96 -36.21 -8.70
C GLY A 616 20.59 -36.40 -8.09
N GLU A 617 20.47 -37.41 -7.24
CA GLU A 617 19.28 -37.57 -6.40
C GLU A 617 19.17 -36.37 -5.45
N LEU A 618 17.97 -35.83 -5.34
CA LEU A 618 17.65 -34.74 -4.43
C LEU A 618 17.42 -35.29 -3.02
N VAL A 619 18.06 -34.69 -2.02
CA VAL A 619 17.84 -35.00 -0.60
C VAL A 619 17.40 -33.76 0.13
N GLY A 620 16.14 -33.77 0.60
CA GLY A 620 15.61 -32.76 1.50
C GLY A 620 16.09 -32.96 2.93
N LEU A 621 16.53 -31.87 3.57
CA LEU A 621 17.02 -31.81 4.94
C LEU A 621 16.05 -30.94 5.76
N PRO A 622 14.96 -31.49 6.31
CA PRO A 622 14.00 -30.74 7.12
C PRO A 622 14.50 -30.75 8.57
N VAL A 623 15.66 -30.12 8.78
CA VAL A 623 16.37 -30.13 10.04
C VAL A 623 16.03 -28.87 10.81
N ALA A 624 15.61 -29.02 12.07
CA ALA A 624 15.39 -27.90 12.98
C ALA A 624 16.55 -27.70 13.97
N LYS A 625 17.40 -28.71 14.14
CA LYS A 625 18.53 -28.71 15.08
C LYS A 625 19.72 -29.49 14.54
N VAL A 626 20.93 -29.04 14.85
CA VAL A 626 22.19 -29.58 14.31
C VAL A 626 22.33 -31.09 14.54
N GLU A 627 21.84 -31.62 15.67
CA GLU A 627 21.95 -33.05 16.00
C GLU A 627 21.21 -33.96 15.01
N GLU A 628 20.20 -33.45 14.32
CA GLU A 628 19.45 -34.23 13.34
C GLU A 628 20.23 -34.46 12.04
N LEU A 629 21.34 -33.74 11.81
CA LEU A 629 22.19 -33.95 10.64
C LEU A 629 22.86 -35.33 10.65
N GLU A 630 23.10 -35.91 11.83
CA GLU A 630 23.74 -37.22 11.96
C GLU A 630 22.96 -38.35 11.24
N LYS A 631 21.65 -38.20 11.05
CA LYS A 631 20.84 -39.17 10.28
C LYS A 631 21.24 -39.25 8.79
N TYR A 632 21.95 -38.25 8.28
CA TYR A 632 22.39 -38.14 6.89
C TYR A 632 23.87 -38.47 6.68
N LYS A 633 24.63 -38.75 7.74
CA LYS A 633 26.07 -39.00 7.66
C LYS A 633 26.40 -40.19 6.77
N GLY A 634 27.35 -40.00 5.87
CA GLY A 634 27.77 -40.94 4.83
C GLY A 634 26.76 -41.15 3.70
N LYS A 635 25.69 -40.33 3.59
CA LYS A 635 24.59 -40.55 2.64
C LYS A 635 24.46 -39.48 1.57
N LEU A 636 25.19 -38.36 1.64
CA LEU A 636 24.97 -37.23 0.71
C LEU A 636 26.01 -37.10 -0.39
N LYS A 637 27.04 -37.94 -0.41
CA LYS A 637 28.12 -37.88 -1.42
C LYS A 637 27.58 -37.92 -2.84
N GLY A 638 27.86 -36.87 -3.62
CA GLY A 638 27.42 -36.73 -5.01
C GLY A 638 25.92 -36.44 -5.21
N LYS A 639 25.15 -36.26 -4.14
CA LYS A 639 23.72 -35.91 -4.18
C LYS A 639 23.52 -34.39 -4.24
N ILE A 640 22.33 -33.95 -4.64
CA ILE A 640 21.93 -32.54 -4.56
C ILE A 640 21.14 -32.37 -3.26
N ALA A 641 21.57 -31.47 -2.38
CA ALA A 641 20.92 -31.21 -1.11
C ALA A 641 19.93 -30.04 -1.23
N MET A 642 18.81 -30.10 -0.50
CA MET A 642 17.85 -29.00 -0.36
C MET A 642 17.57 -28.75 1.12
N LEU A 643 17.76 -27.51 1.57
CA LEU A 643 17.57 -27.13 2.98
C LEU A 643 16.17 -26.58 3.25
N TRP A 644 15.81 -26.71 4.53
CA TRP A 644 14.62 -26.16 5.20
C TRP A 644 13.30 -26.72 4.68
N PRO A 645 12.37 -27.10 5.59
CA PRO A 645 11.03 -27.51 5.19
C PRO A 645 10.25 -26.33 4.58
N PRO A 646 9.08 -26.57 3.96
CA PRO A 646 8.17 -25.49 3.56
C PRO A 646 7.87 -24.52 4.72
N PHE A 647 7.84 -23.23 4.44
CA PHE A 647 7.60 -22.18 5.44
C PHE A 647 6.77 -21.02 4.87
N GLU A 648 6.22 -20.22 5.77
CA GLU A 648 5.53 -18.97 5.46
C GLU A 648 6.38 -17.77 5.87
N ILE A 649 6.12 -16.63 5.25
CA ILE A 649 6.84 -15.39 5.53
C ILE A 649 5.82 -14.36 5.97
N GLU A 650 6.01 -13.88 7.19
CA GLU A 650 5.29 -12.73 7.69
C GLU A 650 6.02 -11.46 7.22
N PRO A 651 5.36 -10.56 6.48
CA PRO A 651 5.98 -9.31 6.07
C PRO A 651 6.27 -8.43 7.30
N PRO A 652 7.25 -7.51 7.20
CA PRO A 652 7.48 -6.56 8.29
C PRO A 652 6.25 -5.68 8.48
N GLY A 653 5.88 -5.44 9.74
CA GLY A 653 4.86 -4.45 10.09
C GLY A 653 5.35 -3.02 9.86
N ASN A 654 4.44 -2.04 9.92
CA ASN A 654 4.85 -0.63 9.86
C ASN A 654 5.61 -0.26 11.15
N PRO A 655 6.84 0.28 11.06
CA PRO A 655 7.67 0.59 12.21
C PRO A 655 7.05 1.64 13.15
N LEU A 656 6.13 2.49 12.68
CA LEU A 656 5.42 3.46 13.53
C LEU A 656 4.38 2.82 14.45
N PHE A 657 3.89 1.63 14.12
CA PHE A 657 2.93 0.90 14.97
C PHE A 657 3.62 -0.01 15.99
N THR A 658 4.94 0.01 16.06
CA THR A 658 5.71 -0.73 17.06
C THR A 658 5.39 -0.21 18.47
N PRO A 659 4.91 -1.04 19.40
CA PRO A 659 4.69 -0.64 20.78
C PRO A 659 5.95 -0.06 21.46
N TYR A 660 5.77 0.88 22.40
CA TYR A 660 6.88 1.58 23.07
C TYR A 660 7.76 0.69 23.96
N ASP A 661 7.23 -0.43 24.44
CA ASP A 661 7.94 -1.40 25.26
C ASP A 661 8.82 -2.36 24.45
N GLN A 662 8.65 -2.41 23.12
CA GLN A 662 9.51 -3.18 22.25
C GLN A 662 10.81 -2.45 21.95
N THR A 663 11.93 -3.14 22.17
CA THR A 663 13.30 -2.61 21.97
C THR A 663 13.76 -2.66 20.52
N SER A 664 12.97 -3.30 19.66
CA SER A 664 13.24 -3.58 18.26
C SER A 664 12.00 -3.22 17.43
N LEU A 665 12.19 -2.70 16.21
CA LEU A 665 11.15 -2.49 15.21
C LEU A 665 10.55 -3.85 14.75
N PRO A 666 9.66 -3.90 13.75
CA PRO A 666 9.25 -5.17 13.14
C PRO A 666 10.08 -5.49 11.89
N VAL A 667 10.74 -6.65 11.88
CA VAL A 667 11.31 -7.27 10.67
C VAL A 667 10.44 -8.39 10.13
N ALA A 668 10.64 -8.72 8.84
CA ALA A 668 10.10 -9.93 8.25
C ALA A 668 10.51 -11.18 9.05
N ALA A 669 9.57 -12.07 9.29
CA ALA A 669 9.79 -13.27 10.11
C ALA A 669 9.41 -14.54 9.35
N TYR A 670 10.22 -15.59 9.54
CA TYR A 670 9.85 -16.93 9.09
C TYR A 670 8.83 -17.53 10.04
N LEU A 671 7.76 -18.07 9.48
CA LEU A 671 6.73 -18.83 10.18
C LEU A 671 6.87 -20.30 9.81
N ILE A 672 7.12 -21.15 10.82
CA ILE A 672 7.07 -22.61 10.69
C ILE A 672 5.90 -23.09 11.55
N ASP A 673 4.94 -23.79 10.94
CA ASP A 673 3.67 -24.21 11.57
C ASP A 673 2.95 -23.05 12.27
N GLY A 674 2.91 -21.87 11.62
CA GLY A 674 2.28 -20.65 12.13
C GLY A 674 3.03 -19.96 13.28
N LYS A 675 4.27 -20.36 13.59
CA LYS A 675 5.06 -19.78 14.69
C LYS A 675 6.31 -19.08 14.18
N ARG A 676 6.54 -17.85 14.66
CA ARG A 676 7.78 -17.09 14.40
C ARG A 676 9.00 -17.84 14.91
N VAL A 677 10.05 -17.86 14.10
CA VAL A 677 11.33 -18.51 14.41
C VAL A 677 12.44 -17.46 14.57
N ASP A 678 13.33 -17.66 15.56
CA ASP A 678 14.48 -16.77 15.79
C ASP A 678 15.46 -16.77 14.61
N ARG A 679 15.61 -15.62 13.94
CA ARG A 679 16.55 -15.44 12.82
C ARG A 679 17.99 -15.78 13.21
N GLY A 680 18.41 -15.39 14.42
CA GLY A 680 19.77 -15.68 14.91
C GLY A 680 20.03 -17.19 15.01
N ALA A 681 19.05 -17.96 15.48
CA ALA A 681 19.11 -19.41 15.54
C ALA A 681 19.16 -20.05 14.16
N ILE A 682 18.36 -19.56 13.20
CA ILE A 682 18.38 -20.04 11.81
C ILE A 682 19.77 -19.86 11.19
N TYR A 683 20.40 -18.69 11.35
CA TYR A 683 21.74 -18.46 10.80
C TYR A 683 22.82 -19.32 11.46
N ARG A 684 22.71 -19.62 12.76
CA ARG A 684 23.61 -20.56 13.44
C ARG A 684 23.44 -21.98 12.88
N LEU A 685 22.20 -22.43 12.72
CA LEU A 685 21.89 -23.74 12.13
C LEU A 685 22.44 -23.84 10.70
N LEU A 686 22.17 -22.85 9.85
CA LEU A 686 22.64 -22.82 8.47
C LEU A 686 24.17 -22.97 8.39
N ARG A 687 24.91 -22.30 9.28
CA ARG A 687 26.38 -22.42 9.33
C ARG A 687 26.84 -23.86 9.58
N ASP A 688 26.19 -24.55 10.51
CA ASP A 688 26.51 -25.93 10.85
C ASP A 688 26.07 -26.91 9.75
N GLU A 689 24.91 -26.66 9.11
CA GLU A 689 24.44 -27.40 7.93
C GLU A 689 25.44 -27.29 6.79
N LEU A 690 25.91 -26.09 6.45
CA LEU A 690 26.88 -25.87 5.37
C LEU A 690 28.20 -26.60 5.63
N ARG A 691 28.69 -26.61 6.89
CA ARG A 691 29.89 -27.36 7.28
C ARG A 691 29.69 -28.87 7.11
N PHE A 692 28.56 -29.40 7.58
CA PHE A 692 28.22 -30.81 7.45
C PHE A 692 28.10 -31.24 5.98
N LEU A 693 27.43 -30.45 5.14
CA LEU A 693 27.28 -30.72 3.71
C LEU A 693 28.61 -30.71 2.96
N GLN A 694 29.55 -29.87 3.39
CA GLN A 694 30.92 -29.85 2.85
C GLN A 694 31.65 -31.15 3.19
N GLU A 695 31.57 -31.63 4.42
CA GLU A 695 32.20 -32.89 4.86
C GLU A 695 31.62 -34.11 4.12
N GLU A 696 30.32 -34.09 3.83
CA GLU A 696 29.62 -35.16 3.11
C GLU A 696 29.91 -35.19 1.59
N GLY A 697 30.39 -34.09 1.01
CA GLY A 697 30.76 -34.01 -0.39
C GLY A 697 29.58 -34.04 -1.36
N ILE A 698 28.59 -33.16 -1.14
CA ILE A 698 27.44 -32.99 -2.03
C ILE A 698 27.84 -32.45 -3.42
N ALA A 699 27.03 -32.73 -4.44
CA ALA A 699 27.22 -32.23 -5.81
C ALA A 699 26.69 -30.80 -6.01
N GLY A 700 25.74 -30.36 -5.18
CA GLY A 700 25.21 -29.00 -5.20
C GLY A 700 24.15 -28.79 -4.13
N LEU A 701 23.91 -27.54 -3.79
CA LEU A 701 22.94 -27.10 -2.78
C LEU A 701 21.86 -26.22 -3.40
N LEU A 702 20.60 -26.50 -3.04
CA LEU A 702 19.45 -25.69 -3.36
C LEU A 702 18.88 -25.08 -2.06
N LEU A 703 18.75 -23.76 -2.06
CA LEU A 703 18.19 -22.99 -0.95
C LEU A 703 16.85 -22.36 -1.38
N PRO A 704 15.84 -22.30 -0.51
CA PRO A 704 14.66 -21.49 -0.79
C PRO A 704 15.01 -19.99 -0.77
N THR A 705 14.38 -19.23 -1.66
CA THR A 705 14.22 -17.78 -1.52
C THR A 705 13.38 -17.45 -0.27
N ASP A 706 13.55 -16.26 0.28
CA ASP A 706 12.62 -15.66 1.26
C ASP A 706 11.68 -14.63 0.59
N LYS A 707 11.46 -14.76 -0.72
CA LYS A 707 10.56 -13.91 -1.50
C LYS A 707 9.38 -14.71 -2.03
N THR A 708 8.21 -14.08 -2.07
CA THR A 708 6.99 -14.65 -2.64
C THR A 708 6.80 -14.23 -4.10
N TYR A 709 5.81 -14.82 -4.80
CA TYR A 709 5.41 -14.45 -6.16
C TYR A 709 6.48 -14.69 -7.24
N GLY A 710 7.21 -15.80 -7.15
CA GLY A 710 8.25 -16.18 -8.12
C GLY A 710 9.53 -15.32 -8.07
N LEU A 711 9.70 -14.52 -7.01
CA LEU A 711 10.90 -13.73 -6.79
C LEU A 711 12.03 -14.57 -6.18
N LEU A 712 13.27 -14.24 -6.54
CA LEU A 712 14.47 -14.85 -6.02
C LEU A 712 15.18 -13.87 -5.10
N ASN A 713 15.60 -14.34 -3.94
CA ASN A 713 16.50 -13.61 -3.07
C ASN A 713 17.95 -13.87 -3.47
N MET A 714 18.83 -12.95 -3.09
CA MET A 714 20.26 -13.13 -3.13
C MET A 714 20.92 -13.04 -1.76
N GLY A 715 21.99 -13.80 -1.65
CA GLY A 715 22.91 -13.77 -0.53
C GLY A 715 24.15 -14.59 -0.85
N SER A 716 25.08 -14.61 0.10
CA SER A 716 26.29 -15.44 0.06
C SER A 716 26.37 -16.33 1.29
N SER A 717 27.08 -17.46 1.18
CA SER A 717 27.29 -18.40 2.29
C SER A 717 28.34 -17.91 3.31
N GLY A 718 29.02 -16.79 3.03
CA GLY A 718 30.05 -16.24 3.91
C GLY A 718 30.41 -14.80 3.54
N ARG A 719 30.97 -14.08 4.52
CA ARG A 719 31.26 -12.63 4.45
C ARG A 719 32.71 -12.29 4.04
N GLU A 720 33.53 -13.32 3.80
CA GLU A 720 34.97 -13.17 3.54
C GLU A 720 35.33 -13.17 2.05
N TYR A 721 34.35 -13.10 1.15
CA TYR A 721 34.57 -13.07 -0.31
C TYR A 721 35.36 -14.28 -0.84
N LYS A 722 35.16 -15.45 -0.21
CA LYS A 722 35.76 -16.73 -0.59
C LYS A 722 34.71 -17.61 -1.25
N PRO A 723 35.08 -18.39 -2.29
CA PRO A 723 34.16 -19.33 -2.89
C PRO A 723 33.58 -20.30 -1.86
N SER A 724 32.29 -20.60 -1.98
CA SER A 724 31.66 -21.65 -1.17
C SER A 724 32.23 -23.03 -1.51
N ALA A 725 32.10 -23.98 -0.60
CA ALA A 725 32.68 -25.32 -0.76
C ALA A 725 32.09 -26.13 -1.94
N PHE A 726 30.87 -25.80 -2.35
CA PHE A 726 30.13 -26.50 -3.41
C PHE A 726 29.20 -25.53 -4.16
N PRO A 727 28.78 -25.86 -5.39
CA PRO A 727 27.83 -25.06 -6.16
C PRO A 727 26.51 -24.90 -5.39
N THR A 728 26.02 -23.66 -5.29
CA THR A 728 24.80 -23.32 -4.53
C THR A 728 23.90 -22.44 -5.38
N ALA A 729 22.58 -22.64 -5.29
CA ALA A 729 21.58 -21.82 -5.95
C ALA A 729 20.34 -21.60 -5.06
N TYR A 730 19.73 -20.41 -5.18
CA TYR A 730 18.42 -20.10 -4.65
C TYR A 730 17.33 -20.52 -5.64
N LEU A 731 16.25 -21.11 -5.13
CA LEU A 731 15.02 -21.48 -5.81
C LEU A 731 13.91 -20.49 -5.48
N THR A 732 12.94 -20.32 -6.37
CA THR A 732 11.69 -19.67 -5.98
C THR A 732 10.95 -20.51 -4.93
N LEU A 733 10.14 -19.85 -4.09
CA LEU A 733 9.46 -20.51 -2.97
C LEU A 733 8.50 -21.58 -3.50
N GLU A 734 7.86 -21.32 -4.64
CA GLU A 734 6.97 -22.24 -5.33
C GLU A 734 7.70 -23.50 -5.81
N ASN A 735 8.93 -23.36 -6.31
CA ASN A 735 9.75 -24.49 -6.75
C ASN A 735 10.33 -25.29 -5.58
N HIS A 736 10.70 -24.63 -4.49
CA HIS A 736 11.10 -25.31 -3.26
C HIS A 736 9.95 -26.14 -2.68
N HIS A 737 8.75 -25.57 -2.56
CA HIS A 737 7.56 -26.29 -2.07
C HIS A 737 7.16 -27.42 -3.02
N LEU A 738 7.29 -27.25 -4.33
CA LEU A 738 7.11 -28.31 -5.33
C LEU A 738 8.06 -29.48 -5.09
N LEU A 739 9.36 -29.24 -4.91
CA LEU A 739 10.35 -30.28 -4.68
C LEU A 739 10.07 -31.07 -3.40
N TRP A 740 9.59 -30.41 -2.34
CA TRP A 740 9.15 -31.09 -1.12
C TRP A 740 7.95 -32.00 -1.33
N ARG A 741 6.95 -31.58 -2.12
CA ARG A 741 5.82 -32.45 -2.49
C ARG A 741 6.29 -33.67 -3.29
N LEU A 742 7.16 -33.46 -4.27
CA LEU A 742 7.71 -34.57 -5.07
C LEU A 742 8.53 -35.55 -4.21
N LEU A 743 9.33 -35.06 -3.25
CA LEU A 743 10.08 -35.90 -2.32
C LEU A 743 9.18 -36.71 -1.37
N ALA A 744 8.01 -36.18 -1.02
CA ALA A 744 7.02 -36.92 -0.22
C ALA A 744 6.41 -38.09 -1.01
N ASP A 745 6.28 -37.94 -2.34
CA ASP A 745 5.71 -38.96 -3.22
C ASP A 745 6.75 -40.00 -3.69
N GLY A 746 8.06 -39.67 -3.65
CA GLY A 746 9.12 -40.61 -3.98
C GLY A 746 10.47 -39.97 -4.33
N PRO A 747 11.43 -40.77 -4.84
CA PRO A 747 12.75 -40.26 -5.22
C PRO A 747 12.68 -39.22 -6.34
N VAL A 748 13.38 -38.10 -6.13
CA VAL A 748 13.49 -37.00 -7.10
C VAL A 748 14.92 -36.93 -7.62
N THR A 749 15.08 -36.80 -8.92
CA THR A 749 16.40 -36.54 -9.53
C THR A 749 16.40 -35.14 -10.12
N VAL A 750 17.42 -34.35 -9.78
CA VAL A 750 17.59 -32.98 -10.27
C VAL A 750 18.88 -32.89 -11.08
N GLU A 751 18.85 -32.07 -12.12
CA GLU A 751 20.03 -31.62 -12.85
C GLU A 751 20.27 -30.14 -12.53
N LEU A 752 21.51 -29.79 -12.16
CA LEU A 752 21.96 -28.44 -11.84
C LEU A 752 23.18 -28.07 -12.70
N ASN A 753 23.17 -26.90 -13.30
CA ASN A 753 24.27 -26.39 -14.11
C ASN A 753 24.50 -24.90 -13.79
N ILE A 754 25.68 -24.56 -13.28
CA ILE A 754 26.05 -23.19 -12.86
C ILE A 754 27.38 -22.81 -13.52
N HIS A 755 27.41 -21.64 -14.16
CA HIS A 755 28.58 -21.08 -14.84
C HIS A 755 29.03 -19.78 -14.20
N ASN A 756 29.61 -19.83 -13.00
CA ASN A 756 30.18 -18.64 -12.36
C ASN A 756 31.68 -18.54 -12.59
N THR A 757 32.23 -17.33 -12.49
CA THR A 757 33.67 -17.07 -12.54
C THR A 757 34.14 -16.37 -11.27
N LEU A 758 35.37 -16.70 -10.84
CA LEU A 758 36.03 -16.10 -9.69
C LEU A 758 37.38 -15.52 -10.11
N THR A 759 37.81 -14.44 -9.45
CA THR A 759 39.19 -13.96 -9.64
C THR A 759 40.17 -14.86 -8.87
N GLU A 760 41.33 -15.10 -9.46
CA GLU A 760 42.38 -15.94 -8.85
C GLU A 760 43.22 -15.19 -7.80
N HIS A 761 43.04 -13.87 -7.71
CA HIS A 761 43.81 -12.99 -6.84
C HIS A 761 42.89 -12.04 -6.05
N PRO A 762 43.37 -11.53 -4.89
CA PRO A 762 42.67 -10.49 -4.15
C PRO A 762 42.32 -9.29 -5.02
N VAL A 763 41.14 -8.72 -4.80
CA VAL A 763 40.64 -7.57 -5.55
C VAL A 763 40.64 -6.35 -4.65
N THR A 764 41.22 -5.25 -5.14
CA THR A 764 41.10 -3.95 -4.47
C THR A 764 39.75 -3.33 -4.80
N VAL A 765 39.06 -2.90 -3.76
CA VAL A 765 37.78 -2.18 -3.76
C VAL A 765 38.00 -0.86 -3.03
N ASN A 766 37.14 0.14 -3.23
CA ASN A 766 37.37 1.45 -2.63
C ASN A 766 36.09 2.08 -2.06
N ASN A 767 36.19 2.66 -0.87
CA ASN A 767 35.21 3.63 -0.40
C ASN A 767 35.38 4.93 -1.21
N THR A 768 34.28 5.61 -1.51
CA THR A 768 34.33 6.94 -2.16
C THR A 768 34.14 8.01 -1.10
N VAL A 769 35.06 8.99 -1.03
CA VAL A 769 35.03 10.04 -0.01
C VAL A 769 35.08 11.43 -0.67
N ALA A 770 34.27 12.35 -0.16
CA ALA A 770 34.28 13.77 -0.54
C ALA A 770 33.90 14.66 0.65
N GLU A 771 34.32 15.93 0.66
CA GLU A 771 34.12 16.83 1.80
C GLU A 771 33.61 18.22 1.40
N ILE A 772 32.77 18.80 2.27
CA ILE A 772 32.60 20.25 2.41
C ILE A 772 33.36 20.65 3.68
N ARG A 773 34.43 21.42 3.52
CA ARG A 773 35.31 21.78 4.62
C ARG A 773 34.62 22.71 5.62
N GLY A 774 34.79 22.40 6.91
CA GLY A 774 34.30 23.23 8.01
C GLY A 774 35.08 24.53 8.17
N THR A 775 34.48 25.49 8.89
CA THR A 775 35.07 26.82 9.14
C THR A 775 35.74 26.93 10.51
N GLU A 776 35.00 26.73 11.58
CA GLU A 776 35.47 26.94 12.97
C GLU A 776 36.11 25.69 13.58
N LYS A 777 35.55 24.53 13.26
CA LYS A 777 35.91 23.20 13.79
C LYS A 777 36.21 22.26 12.63
N SER A 778 37.07 22.71 11.71
CA SER A 778 37.34 22.01 10.45
C SER A 778 37.95 20.62 10.61
N ASP A 779 38.45 20.28 11.80
CA ASP A 779 38.98 18.96 12.13
C ASP A 779 37.95 18.03 12.82
N GLU A 780 36.76 18.53 13.17
CA GLU A 780 35.61 17.71 13.58
C GLU A 780 34.73 17.40 12.36
N VAL A 781 34.24 16.15 12.26
CA VAL A 781 33.57 15.63 11.05
C VAL A 781 32.14 15.16 11.35
N VAL A 782 31.20 15.44 10.44
CA VAL A 782 29.88 14.80 10.38
C VAL A 782 29.84 13.98 9.09
N ILE A 783 29.52 12.68 9.18
CA ILE A 783 29.49 11.78 8.03
C ILE A 783 28.06 11.55 7.56
N LEU A 784 27.83 11.72 6.26
CA LEU A 784 26.64 11.26 5.55
C LEU A 784 27.03 10.08 4.67
N GLY A 785 26.37 8.93 4.86
CA GLY A 785 26.77 7.68 4.25
C GLY A 785 25.64 6.88 3.61
N ALA A 786 26.00 6.07 2.64
CA ALA A 786 25.19 5.02 2.05
C ALA A 786 26.10 3.98 1.40
N HIS A 787 25.59 2.80 1.08
CA HIS A 787 26.39 1.83 0.35
C HIS A 787 26.21 1.97 -1.16
N ILE A 788 27.31 1.78 -1.89
CA ILE A 788 27.38 1.92 -3.34
C ILE A 788 27.30 0.59 -4.06
N ASP A 789 27.56 -0.53 -3.39
CA ASP A 789 27.39 -1.84 -4.01
C ASP A 789 25.92 -2.26 -4.05
N SER A 790 25.66 -3.38 -4.72
CA SER A 790 24.35 -4.03 -4.75
C SER A 790 24.51 -5.51 -5.03
N TRP A 791 23.49 -6.33 -4.77
CA TRP A 791 23.36 -7.61 -5.46
C TRP A 791 23.11 -7.45 -6.97
N ASP A 792 23.21 -8.58 -7.67
CA ASP A 792 23.34 -8.64 -9.13
C ASP A 792 22.20 -9.37 -9.86
N LEU A 793 21.04 -9.58 -9.20
CA LEU A 793 19.82 -10.02 -9.89
C LEU A 793 19.03 -8.89 -10.52
N GLY A 794 18.90 -7.77 -9.80
CA GLY A 794 18.29 -6.53 -10.28
C GLY A 794 19.33 -5.55 -10.80
N THR A 795 19.08 -4.26 -10.56
CA THR A 795 20.01 -3.17 -10.85
C THR A 795 20.48 -2.40 -9.62
N GLY A 796 20.15 -2.88 -8.42
CA GLY A 796 20.58 -2.22 -7.17
C GLY A 796 19.89 -0.87 -6.98
N ALA A 797 18.66 -0.71 -7.46
CA ALA A 797 18.04 0.62 -7.55
C ALA A 797 17.54 1.08 -6.17
N THR A 798 16.74 0.26 -5.51
CA THR A 798 16.27 0.44 -4.15
C THR A 798 17.30 0.00 -3.12
N ASP A 799 18.26 -0.85 -3.49
CA ASP A 799 19.22 -1.46 -2.57
C ASP A 799 20.66 -1.41 -3.12
N ASN A 800 21.43 -0.36 -2.86
CA ASN A 800 21.03 0.90 -2.22
C ASN A 800 21.33 2.09 -3.13
N GLY A 801 20.79 2.03 -4.34
CA GLY A 801 20.93 3.11 -5.32
C GLY A 801 20.26 4.40 -4.83
N THR A 802 19.13 4.26 -4.15
CA THR A 802 18.41 5.36 -3.50
C THR A 802 19.27 6.05 -2.44
N GLY A 803 19.87 5.33 -1.49
CA GLY A 803 20.75 5.92 -0.49
C GLY A 803 21.97 6.59 -1.10
N SER A 804 22.65 5.92 -2.03
CA SER A 804 23.79 6.50 -2.75
C SER A 804 23.44 7.80 -3.47
N MET A 805 22.27 7.86 -4.12
CA MET A 805 21.83 9.06 -4.83
C MET A 805 21.36 10.17 -3.88
N ALA A 806 20.77 9.82 -2.74
CA ALA A 806 20.41 10.81 -1.72
C ALA A 806 21.65 11.48 -1.12
N VAL A 807 22.71 10.72 -0.83
CA VAL A 807 23.99 11.26 -0.34
C VAL A 807 24.62 12.19 -1.39
N LEU A 808 24.59 11.79 -2.67
CA LEU A 808 25.07 12.62 -3.77
C LEU A 808 24.23 13.90 -3.92
N GLU A 809 22.92 13.81 -3.76
CA GLU A 809 22.00 14.94 -3.87
C GLU A 809 22.12 15.89 -2.68
N ALA A 810 22.25 15.39 -1.46
CA ALA A 810 22.57 16.20 -0.29
C ALA A 810 23.87 16.97 -0.51
N ALA A 811 24.90 16.32 -1.06
CA ALA A 811 26.17 16.97 -1.39
C ALA A 811 26.00 18.05 -2.48
N ARG A 812 25.17 17.79 -3.50
CA ARG A 812 24.85 18.75 -4.57
C ARG A 812 24.13 19.97 -4.03
N ALA A 813 23.07 19.77 -3.26
CA ALA A 813 22.27 20.85 -2.69
C ALA A 813 23.11 21.74 -1.76
N LEU A 814 23.87 21.13 -0.85
CA LEU A 814 24.77 21.87 0.06
C LEU A 814 25.85 22.64 -0.69
N SER A 815 26.45 22.05 -1.74
CA SER A 815 27.44 22.74 -2.57
C SER A 815 26.83 23.94 -3.32
N ARG A 816 25.65 23.77 -3.94
CA ARG A 816 24.96 24.85 -4.68
C ARG A 816 24.53 26.01 -3.79
N LEU A 817 24.12 25.72 -2.56
CA LEU A 817 23.82 26.73 -1.55
C LEU A 817 25.06 27.44 -1.00
N GLY A 818 26.26 26.93 -1.30
CA GLY A 818 27.52 27.51 -0.82
C GLY A 818 27.62 27.49 0.70
N VAL A 819 27.07 26.46 1.36
CA VAL A 819 27.05 26.37 2.82
C VAL A 819 28.47 26.35 3.38
N LYS A 820 28.65 26.98 4.53
CA LYS A 820 29.93 27.04 5.24
C LYS A 820 29.74 26.44 6.64
N PRO A 821 29.70 25.11 6.76
CA PRO A 821 29.40 24.47 8.04
C PRO A 821 30.52 24.77 9.04
N ARG A 822 30.19 24.71 10.34
CA ARG A 822 31.22 24.88 11.40
C ARG A 822 32.18 23.71 11.42
N ARG A 823 31.66 22.49 11.21
CA ARG A 823 32.39 21.22 11.10
C ARG A 823 32.50 20.80 9.65
N THR A 824 33.45 19.94 9.34
CA THR A 824 33.53 19.33 8.00
C THR A 824 32.38 18.34 7.82
N ILE A 825 31.68 18.40 6.68
CA ILE A 825 30.71 17.39 6.28
C ILE A 825 31.43 16.47 5.30
N ARG A 826 31.47 15.16 5.61
CA ARG A 826 32.11 14.14 4.78
C ARG A 826 31.04 13.21 4.22
N PHE A 827 31.01 13.08 2.90
CA PHE A 827 30.14 12.15 2.19
C PHE A 827 30.94 10.88 1.92
N VAL A 828 30.41 9.73 2.32
CA VAL A 828 31.09 8.44 2.12
C VAL A 828 30.14 7.44 1.47
N LEU A 829 30.57 6.85 0.36
CA LEU A 829 29.85 5.75 -0.27
C LEU A 829 30.67 4.46 -0.13
N PHE A 830 30.14 3.49 0.62
CA PHE A 830 30.84 2.26 1.00
C PHE A 830 30.46 1.11 0.05
N PRO A 831 31.41 0.38 -0.56
CA PRO A 831 31.11 -0.96 -1.05
C PRO A 831 31.19 -2.00 0.08
N GLY A 832 30.59 -3.16 -0.14
CA GLY A 832 30.73 -4.34 0.70
C GLY A 832 29.74 -4.39 1.88
N GLU A 833 28.74 -3.52 1.90
CA GLU A 833 27.64 -3.55 2.86
C GLU A 833 26.91 -4.89 2.77
N GLU A 834 26.56 -5.27 1.54
CA GLU A 834 25.77 -6.44 1.15
C GLU A 834 26.35 -7.78 1.63
N GLN A 835 27.68 -7.81 1.87
CA GLN A 835 28.40 -8.98 2.36
C GLN A 835 28.84 -8.84 3.82
N GLY A 836 28.33 -7.83 4.54
CA GLY A 836 28.51 -7.66 5.98
C GLY A 836 29.28 -6.42 6.40
N LEU A 837 28.96 -5.26 5.82
CA LEU A 837 29.46 -3.95 6.26
C LEU A 837 30.98 -3.79 6.08
N ASN A 838 31.55 -4.45 5.07
CA ASN A 838 33.01 -4.59 4.99
C ASN A 838 33.71 -3.26 4.63
N GLY A 839 33.10 -2.40 3.82
CA GLY A 839 33.65 -1.09 3.47
C GLY A 839 33.70 -0.13 4.64
N SER A 840 32.61 -0.03 5.41
CA SER A 840 32.56 0.77 6.64
C SER A 840 33.46 0.21 7.74
N ARG A 841 33.59 -1.12 7.88
CA ARG A 841 34.58 -1.75 8.77
C ARG A 841 36.01 -1.40 8.37
N ALA A 842 36.32 -1.44 7.08
CA ALA A 842 37.63 -1.03 6.57
C ALA A 842 37.88 0.47 6.82
N TYR A 843 36.86 1.31 6.63
CA TYR A 843 36.91 2.75 6.91
C TYR A 843 37.24 3.02 8.39
N VAL A 844 36.46 2.45 9.31
CA VAL A 844 36.67 2.61 10.75
C VAL A 844 38.07 2.15 11.17
N ALA A 845 38.57 1.04 10.61
CA ALA A 845 39.91 0.55 10.87
C ALA A 845 41.01 1.51 10.36
N ALA A 846 40.84 2.09 9.16
CA ALA A 846 41.78 3.05 8.58
C ALA A 846 41.75 4.42 9.30
N HIS A 847 40.60 4.82 9.84
CA HIS A 847 40.37 6.12 10.48
C HIS A 847 40.34 6.07 12.01
N LYS A 848 40.89 5.02 12.63
CA LYS A 848 40.86 4.81 14.10
C LYS A 848 41.29 6.03 14.93
N ASP A 849 42.25 6.81 14.42
CA ASP A 849 42.83 7.96 15.11
C ASP A 849 41.98 9.24 14.92
N GLU A 850 41.01 9.22 14.00
CA GLU A 850 40.06 10.30 13.73
C GLU A 850 38.69 10.05 14.36
N LEU A 851 38.35 8.82 14.78
CA LEU A 851 37.01 8.47 15.29
C LEU A 851 36.52 9.39 16.41
N ALA A 852 37.39 9.78 17.34
CA ALA A 852 37.05 10.70 18.43
C ALA A 852 36.66 12.13 17.97
N LYS A 853 36.94 12.47 16.71
CA LYS A 853 36.59 13.74 16.07
C LYS A 853 35.34 13.64 15.19
N ILE A 854 34.82 12.43 14.97
CA ILE A 854 33.56 12.23 14.25
C ILE A 854 32.42 12.52 15.23
N SER A 855 31.71 13.62 14.96
CA SER A 855 30.60 14.09 15.79
C SER A 855 29.33 13.26 15.61
N GLY A 856 29.17 12.61 14.45
CA GLY A 856 28.01 11.79 14.14
C GLY A 856 28.10 11.21 12.73
N VAL A 857 27.51 10.03 12.55
CA VAL A 857 27.36 9.35 11.25
C VAL A 857 25.87 9.12 11.01
N LEU A 858 25.37 9.51 9.84
CA LEU A 858 24.01 9.19 9.41
C LEU A 858 24.08 8.36 8.13
N VAL A 859 23.50 7.16 8.16
CA VAL A 859 23.42 6.27 7.00
C VAL A 859 21.99 6.17 6.47
N HIS A 860 21.85 6.21 5.15
CA HIS A 860 20.58 6.05 4.46
C HIS A 860 20.56 4.77 3.64
N ASP A 861 19.77 3.79 4.10
CA ASP A 861 19.80 2.43 3.58
C ASP A 861 18.52 1.62 3.86
N THR A 862 17.35 2.15 3.51
CA THR A 862 16.07 1.44 3.77
C THR A 862 15.15 1.58 2.58
N GLY A 863 15.67 1.23 1.41
CA GLY A 863 14.87 1.14 0.20
C GLY A 863 14.46 2.50 -0.35
N THR A 864 13.23 2.52 -0.86
CA THR A 864 12.68 3.60 -1.69
C THR A 864 11.67 4.48 -0.96
N GLY A 865 11.23 4.08 0.23
CA GLY A 865 10.19 4.79 0.96
C GLY A 865 10.69 6.09 1.58
N ARG A 866 9.76 6.92 2.04
CA ARG A 866 10.11 8.14 2.77
C ARG A 866 10.81 7.82 4.08
N VAL A 867 11.73 8.68 4.48
CA VAL A 867 12.27 8.69 5.84
C VAL A 867 11.14 9.07 6.79
N LEU A 868 10.82 8.17 7.71
CA LEU A 868 9.79 8.33 8.73
C LEU A 868 10.38 8.91 10.02
N THR A 869 11.59 8.51 10.38
CA THR A 869 12.30 8.96 11.58
C THR A 869 13.78 8.58 11.51
N ILE A 870 14.57 8.96 12.52
CA ILE A 870 15.97 8.58 12.70
C ILE A 870 16.10 7.59 13.86
N GLY A 871 16.75 6.45 13.61
CA GLY A 871 17.12 5.46 14.61
C GLY A 871 18.40 5.86 15.35
N LEU A 872 18.33 5.86 16.68
CA LEU A 872 19.39 6.32 17.58
C LEU A 872 20.26 5.20 18.18
N MET A 873 19.98 3.93 17.89
CA MET A 873 20.76 2.78 18.36
C MET A 873 21.00 2.80 19.89
N HIS A 874 19.93 2.97 20.67
CA HIS A 874 20.00 3.13 22.14
C HIS A 874 20.84 4.32 22.64
N ASN A 875 21.20 5.29 21.79
CA ASN A 875 21.93 6.48 22.23
C ASN A 875 20.98 7.52 22.85
N TYR A 876 20.56 7.27 24.09
CA TYR A 876 19.69 8.17 24.86
C TYR A 876 20.28 9.58 25.02
N ALA A 877 21.61 9.69 25.07
CA ALA A 877 22.28 10.98 25.23
C ALA A 877 22.13 11.88 23.98
N ALA A 878 21.96 11.30 22.80
CA ALA A 878 21.75 12.03 21.55
C ALA A 878 20.29 12.47 21.33
N ARG A 879 19.32 11.93 22.09
CA ARG A 879 17.89 12.12 21.83
C ARG A 879 17.47 13.59 21.83
N GLU A 880 17.81 14.36 22.87
CA GLU A 880 17.44 15.77 22.95
C GLU A 880 18.07 16.59 21.81
N THR A 881 19.32 16.30 21.47
CA THR A 881 20.00 16.97 20.36
C THR A 881 19.32 16.64 19.03
N MET A 882 18.96 15.38 18.80
CA MET A 882 18.29 14.96 17.58
C MET A 882 16.88 15.54 17.48
N ASP A 883 16.13 15.59 18.57
CA ASP A 883 14.80 16.24 18.62
C ASP A 883 14.92 17.70 18.18
N ARG A 884 15.93 18.44 18.68
CA ARG A 884 16.15 19.85 18.30
C ARG A 884 16.53 20.02 16.83
N ILE A 885 17.37 19.12 16.30
CA ILE A 885 17.80 19.16 14.90
C ILE A 885 16.63 18.84 13.96
N LEU A 886 15.80 17.85 14.30
CA LEU A 886 14.73 17.38 13.43
C LEU A 886 13.42 18.13 13.60
N PHE A 887 13.20 18.87 14.69
CA PHE A 887 11.92 19.55 14.95
C PHE A 887 11.48 20.55 13.86
N PRO A 888 12.38 21.34 13.24
CA PRO A 888 11.99 22.17 12.10
C PRO A 888 11.58 21.34 10.88
N LEU A 889 12.35 20.27 10.59
CA LEU A 889 12.10 19.35 9.48
C LEU A 889 10.83 18.51 9.69
N SER A 890 10.50 18.12 10.92
CA SER A 890 9.36 17.25 11.22
C SER A 890 8.02 17.89 10.85
N ARG A 891 7.90 19.22 10.98
CA ARG A 891 6.72 19.96 10.54
C ARG A 891 6.55 20.03 9.03
N ALA A 892 7.64 20.01 8.28
CA ALA A 892 7.61 20.07 6.82
C ALA A 892 7.46 18.68 6.19
N ASN A 893 8.09 17.65 6.79
CA ASN A 893 8.24 16.31 6.23
C ASN A 893 7.45 15.22 6.97
N ASN A 894 6.61 15.58 7.96
CA ASN A 894 5.85 14.65 8.79
C ASN A 894 6.73 13.56 9.43
N LEU A 895 7.91 13.93 9.92
CA LEU A 895 8.78 13.01 10.63
C LEU A 895 8.18 12.68 12.00
N ALA A 896 8.19 11.40 12.36
CA ALA A 896 7.94 10.95 13.71
C ALA A 896 9.14 11.25 14.62
N GLU A 897 8.97 11.07 15.92
CA GLU A 897 10.05 11.24 16.88
C GLU A 897 11.19 10.22 16.67
N PRO A 898 12.47 10.59 16.93
CA PRO A 898 13.61 9.69 16.84
C PRO A 898 13.41 8.40 17.62
N SER A 899 13.63 7.25 16.97
CA SER A 899 13.47 5.95 17.62
C SER A 899 14.71 5.60 18.42
N LEU A 900 14.54 5.22 19.69
CA LEU A 900 15.63 4.65 20.51
C LEU A 900 15.85 3.14 20.24
N ARG A 901 14.94 2.52 19.48
CA ARG A 901 14.96 1.08 19.20
C ARG A 901 16.11 0.70 18.29
N THR A 902 16.56 -0.54 18.41
CA THR A 902 17.54 -1.16 17.50
C THR A 902 16.86 -2.11 16.56
N GLU A 903 16.95 -1.88 15.26
CA GLU A 903 16.72 -2.90 14.24
C GLU A 903 17.45 -2.62 12.94
N GLY A 904 17.80 -3.73 12.26
CA GLY A 904 18.70 -3.73 11.10
C GLY A 904 20.15 -3.47 11.48
N GLY A 905 21.06 -3.69 10.53
CA GLY A 905 22.40 -3.11 10.57
C GLY A 905 22.83 -2.74 9.15
N SER A 906 23.34 -1.52 8.98
CA SER A 906 23.95 -0.99 7.75
C SER A 906 25.29 -0.34 8.13
N ASP A 907 25.92 0.42 7.25
CA ASP A 907 27.27 0.97 7.40
C ASP A 907 27.48 1.90 8.61
N HIS A 908 26.43 2.28 9.34
CA HIS A 908 26.52 3.00 10.62
C HIS A 908 26.97 2.08 11.77
N VAL A 909 26.69 0.77 11.70
CA VAL A 909 26.96 -0.18 12.79
C VAL A 909 28.44 -0.23 13.17
N PRO A 910 29.42 -0.31 12.24
CA PRO A 910 30.83 -0.34 12.63
C PRO A 910 31.30 0.93 13.35
N PHE A 911 30.64 2.07 13.12
CA PHE A 911 30.92 3.31 13.84
C PHE A 911 30.35 3.27 15.27
N ASP A 912 29.12 2.80 15.42
CA ASP A 912 28.49 2.60 16.74
C ASP A 912 29.28 1.59 17.60
N GLU A 913 29.68 0.45 17.01
CA GLU A 913 30.57 -0.54 17.65
C GLU A 913 31.91 0.06 18.11
N ALA A 914 32.39 1.09 17.40
CA ALA A 914 33.62 1.81 17.73
C ALA A 914 33.41 3.01 18.68
N GLY A 915 32.18 3.24 19.15
CA GLY A 915 31.83 4.30 20.10
C GLY A 915 31.59 5.68 19.48
N VAL A 916 31.43 5.76 18.16
CA VAL A 916 31.05 6.98 17.45
C VAL A 916 29.52 7.05 17.38
N PRO A 917 28.86 8.19 17.71
CA PRO A 917 27.42 8.32 17.54
C PRO A 917 27.00 8.04 16.09
N ALA A 918 26.27 6.97 15.85
CA ALA A 918 25.87 6.56 14.52
C ALA A 918 24.35 6.33 14.45
N PHE A 919 23.78 6.76 13.34
CA PHE A 919 22.34 6.90 13.15
C PHE A 919 21.93 6.32 11.81
N TRP A 920 20.65 5.96 11.71
CA TRP A 920 20.06 5.42 10.48
C TRP A 920 18.71 6.08 10.21
N CYS A 921 18.50 6.55 8.98
CA CYS A 921 17.17 6.86 8.44
C CYS A 921 16.24 5.63 8.43
N ILE A 922 15.22 5.60 9.29
CA ILE A 922 14.15 4.59 9.26
C ILE A 922 13.14 5.02 8.20
N GLN A 923 12.95 4.19 7.16
CA GLN A 923 12.02 4.48 6.06
C GLN A 923 10.77 3.61 6.08
N ASP A 924 9.76 4.09 5.36
CA ASP A 924 8.59 3.30 4.97
C ASP A 924 9.01 2.10 4.09
N SER A 925 8.61 0.88 4.45
CA SER A 925 9.08 -0.37 3.83
C SER A 925 8.36 -0.70 2.51
N VAL A 926 8.10 0.30 1.67
CA VAL A 926 7.25 0.16 0.48
C VAL A 926 7.86 -0.81 -0.53
N ASP A 927 7.20 -1.96 -0.66
CA ASP A 927 7.61 -3.10 -1.49
C ASP A 927 9.06 -3.57 -1.22
N TYR A 928 9.72 -3.11 -0.14
CA TYR A 928 11.13 -3.42 0.11
C TYR A 928 11.32 -4.90 0.43
N ASP A 929 10.33 -5.54 1.06
CA ASP A 929 10.25 -7.00 1.24
C ASP A 929 10.32 -7.75 -0.10
N ARG A 930 9.89 -7.11 -1.20
CA ARG A 930 9.92 -7.68 -2.55
C ARG A 930 11.15 -7.25 -3.33
N THR A 931 11.57 -5.99 -3.25
CA THR A 931 12.67 -5.47 -4.07
C THR A 931 14.03 -5.89 -3.52
N HIS A 932 14.29 -5.71 -2.22
CA HIS A 932 15.58 -6.01 -1.55
C HIS A 932 16.16 -7.34 -2.03
N HIS A 933 17.41 -7.31 -2.51
CA HIS A 933 18.18 -8.44 -3.01
C HIS A 933 17.56 -9.26 -4.18
N SER A 934 16.49 -8.78 -4.82
CA SER A 934 15.76 -9.56 -5.84
C SER A 934 15.92 -9.02 -7.25
N GLN A 935 15.42 -9.78 -8.22
CA GLN A 935 15.30 -9.32 -9.61
C GLN A 935 14.29 -8.18 -9.81
N ALA A 936 13.44 -7.89 -8.81
CA ALA A 936 12.52 -6.77 -8.84
C ALA A 936 13.17 -5.46 -8.39
N ASP A 937 14.43 -5.47 -7.95
CA ASP A 937 15.16 -4.28 -7.57
C ASP A 937 15.59 -3.45 -8.79
N THR A 938 14.67 -2.69 -9.35
CA THR A 938 14.85 -1.94 -10.60
C THR A 938 14.39 -0.49 -10.49
N PHE A 939 14.82 0.36 -11.43
CA PHE A 939 14.54 1.80 -11.41
C PHE A 939 13.04 2.14 -11.33
N ASP A 940 12.16 1.31 -11.92
CA ASP A 940 10.70 1.51 -11.84
C ASP A 940 10.12 1.41 -10.42
N ARG A 941 10.90 0.85 -9.47
CA ARG A 941 10.55 0.80 -8.05
C ARG A 941 11.05 1.99 -7.25
N VAL A 942 11.80 2.88 -7.87
CA VAL A 942 12.30 4.11 -7.21
C VAL A 942 11.18 5.15 -7.10
N ARG A 943 10.90 5.61 -5.88
CA ARG A 943 9.97 6.70 -5.56
C ARG A 943 10.77 7.99 -5.51
N LEU A 944 10.94 8.63 -6.65
CA LEU A 944 11.86 9.78 -6.83
C LEU A 944 11.69 10.90 -5.81
N GLU A 945 10.48 11.15 -5.36
CA GLU A 945 10.24 12.20 -4.38
C GLU A 945 10.47 11.78 -2.93
N ASP A 946 10.34 10.49 -2.62
CA ASP A 946 10.80 9.98 -1.33
C ASP A 946 12.32 9.94 -1.29
N LEU A 947 12.96 9.63 -2.42
CA LEU A 947 14.41 9.77 -2.59
C LEU A 947 14.85 11.24 -2.38
N ALA A 948 14.15 12.21 -2.95
CA ALA A 948 14.42 13.63 -2.71
C ALA A 948 14.17 14.04 -1.25
N GLN A 949 13.13 13.49 -0.61
CA GLN A 949 12.88 13.72 0.81
C GLN A 949 13.95 13.06 1.70
N GLY A 950 14.51 11.91 1.32
CA GLY A 950 15.64 11.30 2.02
C GLY A 950 16.96 12.06 1.84
N ALA A 951 17.12 12.78 0.73
CA ALA A 951 18.27 13.68 0.50
C ALA A 951 18.20 14.99 1.30
N THR A 952 17.01 15.38 1.73
CA THR A 952 16.75 16.57 2.55
C THR A 952 17.01 16.27 4.02
#